data_AF-A0A8H4X850-F1
#
_entry.id   AF-A0A8H4X850-F1
#
_cell.length_a   1.000
_cell.length_b   1.000
_cell.length_c   1.000
_cell.angle_alpha   90.00
_cell.angle_beta   90.00
_cell.angle_gamma   90.00
#
_symmetry.space_group_name_H-M   'P 1'
#
loop_
_entity.id
_entity.type
_entity.pdbx_description
1 polymer ?
#
loop_
_entity_poly.entity_id
_entity_poly.type
_entity_poly.pdbx_seq_one_letter_code
_entity_poly.pdbx_strand_id
1 'polypeptide(L)'
;MLAQNFLFGAVYQSYLYYVPLYLQNPHQYGAMRSAAIYTPLVAAQMVASVGSGQYISRRLRYGEVIVAGFAVWTLQTSPAVIAVILYIVGTGVGCIFQPTLIALQAHSPKSRRAVIISNRNFYRCIGGACGLAISAAVLQAQLRATLPKEYKYLASSTYVLPDAMRQVPEVLDAYMSASHIKASNEDLPAIARIATAAFHPDTDSLSRRLFPAHLQPKDIPDGEAAYAWRAARKASSLASSESHLVVAVDDEKEPDERIVGFCLWDAPPATGGESGPSKEIQCAALDKEAFNEMKTTVNQDAVETLGERGIAGVWHLDYIGKIATMAPKEINVDVLVIGAGPTGLGAAKRLQHLNSVDWLIVDSNETPGGLASTDTTPEGFLFDVGGHVIFSHYKYFDDVINEALPKTDDWYEHQRISYVRYQGLWVPYPFQNNIAILPKEEQARCLGDLIDAAVAARVRSPSDKPANFDEWNIRNVGERLNEIFMRPYNFKVWAVPTTKMNSTWVGERVAAPNVKQVTTNAILNKAAGNWGPNATFRFPARGGTGGIWTAVADTLDQSKTRFGEHGAVTKVDADSKTVHLKDGTLVKYGSLISTMAVDQLAESLGDVKLQKSLEPLYYSSTNVIGVGIRGERPERIGDKCWLYFPEDNAPFYRATIFSNYSPYNQPNEDVKLATKQLANGNKPASSEPASGPYWSIMLEVSESSHKPVNQKTLLEESIQGLINTDLLKSEDEIVSTYVRRFDHGYPTPTLERDGALSEALPYLYDKDILSRGRFGAWKYEVGNQDHSFMQGVEAVDNIISGGLELTLSNPDFVNSRKNTERRLAGIKGARK
;
A
#
# COMPACT_ATOMS: atom_id res chain seq x y z
N MET A 1 23.95 6.30 32.04
CA MET A 1 22.76 6.30 32.93
C MET A 1 21.46 5.95 32.19
N LEU A 2 21.12 6.55 31.04
CA LEU A 2 19.89 6.17 30.31
C LEU A 2 19.94 4.73 29.75
N ALA A 3 21.05 4.34 29.10
CA ALA A 3 21.27 2.94 28.69
C ALA A 3 21.22 1.97 29.87
N GLN A 4 21.79 2.35 31.02
CA GLN A 4 21.69 1.58 32.24
C GLN A 4 20.26 1.48 32.78
N ASN A 5 19.40 2.50 32.61
CA ASN A 5 17.97 2.40 32.98
C ASN A 5 17.20 1.47 32.04
N PHE A 6 17.57 1.41 30.76
CA PHE A 6 17.03 0.44 29.81
C PHE A 6 17.38 -0.99 30.25
N LEU A 7 18.66 -1.27 30.51
CA LEU A 7 19.11 -2.58 30.98
C LEU A 7 18.50 -2.96 32.34
N PHE A 8 18.45 -2.00 33.28
CA PHE A 8 17.75 -2.17 34.55
C PHE A 8 16.28 -2.56 34.33
N GLY A 9 15.58 -1.86 33.43
CA GLY A 9 14.19 -2.14 33.09
C GLY A 9 14.00 -3.55 32.55
N ALA A 10 14.86 -3.97 31.63
CA ALA A 10 14.82 -5.30 31.02
C ALA A 10 14.95 -6.42 32.05
N VAL A 11 15.87 -6.29 33.00
CA VAL A 11 16.09 -7.32 34.02
C VAL A 11 15.05 -7.26 35.13
N TYR A 12 14.79 -6.06 35.68
CA TYR A 12 13.92 -5.88 36.84
C TYR A 12 12.46 -6.24 36.54
N GLN A 13 11.95 -5.85 35.36
CA GLN A 13 10.57 -6.14 34.98
C GLN A 13 10.36 -7.62 34.69
N SER A 14 11.33 -8.29 34.03
CA SER A 14 11.30 -9.74 33.84
C SER A 14 11.37 -10.49 35.17
N TYR A 15 12.17 -10.02 36.13
CA TYR A 15 12.23 -10.62 37.46
C TYR A 15 10.89 -10.52 38.20
N LEU A 16 10.29 -9.33 38.21
CA LEU A 16 8.98 -9.08 38.84
C LEU A 16 7.87 -9.96 38.26
N TYR A 17 7.97 -10.30 36.98
CA TYR A 17 6.92 -11.03 36.27
C TYR A 17 7.13 -12.55 36.30
N TYR A 18 8.36 -13.03 36.06
CA TYR A 18 8.63 -14.47 35.92
C TYR A 18 8.95 -15.21 37.22
N VAL A 19 9.46 -14.54 38.25
CA VAL A 19 9.70 -15.21 39.54
C VAL A 19 8.38 -15.69 40.20
N PRO A 20 7.31 -14.87 40.24
CA PRO A 20 6.00 -15.36 40.69
C PRO A 20 5.46 -16.51 39.82
N LEU A 21 5.64 -16.45 38.50
CA LEU A 21 5.23 -17.52 37.59
C LEU A 21 6.02 -18.82 37.82
N TYR A 22 7.32 -18.73 38.10
CA TYR A 22 8.16 -19.87 38.44
C TYR A 22 7.74 -20.54 39.76
N LEU A 23 7.33 -19.75 40.76
CA LEU A 23 6.82 -20.28 42.03
C LEU A 23 5.42 -20.88 41.90
N GLN A 24 4.58 -20.33 41.02
CA GLN A 24 3.19 -20.76 40.85
C GLN A 24 3.03 -21.95 39.90
N ASN A 25 3.77 -21.98 38.79
CA ASN A 25 3.61 -23.00 37.76
C ASN A 25 4.45 -24.26 38.10
N PRO A 26 5.81 -24.23 38.09
CA PRO A 26 6.63 -25.37 38.51
C PRO A 26 6.47 -25.82 39.97
N HIS A 27 6.50 -24.89 40.93
CA HIS A 27 6.48 -25.23 42.37
C HIS A 27 5.07 -25.34 42.97
N GLN A 28 4.04 -25.03 42.17
CA GLN A 28 2.62 -25.11 42.54
C GLN A 28 2.22 -24.35 43.81
N TYR A 29 2.97 -23.30 44.16
CA TYR A 29 2.63 -22.47 45.31
C TYR A 29 1.43 -21.59 44.98
N GLY A 30 0.45 -21.55 45.89
CA GLY A 30 -0.67 -20.62 45.76
C GLY A 30 -0.21 -19.16 45.72
N ALA A 31 -0.97 -18.29 45.06
CA ALA A 31 -0.62 -16.88 44.86
C ALA A 31 -0.22 -16.16 46.16
N MET A 32 -0.90 -16.45 47.28
CA MET A 32 -0.60 -15.88 48.59
C MET A 32 0.76 -16.34 49.15
N ARG A 33 1.14 -17.62 48.94
CA ARG A 33 2.43 -18.17 49.35
C ARG A 33 3.57 -17.64 48.47
N SER A 34 3.34 -17.53 47.17
CA SER A 34 4.30 -16.93 46.23
C SER A 34 4.54 -15.45 46.53
N ALA A 35 3.50 -14.69 46.86
CA ALA A 35 3.63 -13.31 47.32
C ALA A 35 4.38 -13.20 48.65
N ALA A 36 4.10 -14.08 49.62
CA ALA A 36 4.81 -14.10 50.90
C ALA A 36 6.32 -14.37 50.74
N ILE A 37 6.70 -15.28 49.83
CA ILE A 37 8.09 -15.58 49.48
C ILE A 37 8.78 -14.37 48.81
N TYR A 38 8.02 -13.52 48.12
CA TYR A 38 8.52 -12.32 47.43
C TYR A 38 8.74 -11.11 48.38
N THR A 39 8.10 -11.10 49.55
CA THR A 39 8.20 -10.03 50.56
C THR A 39 9.63 -9.62 50.93
N PRO A 40 10.61 -10.53 51.13
CA PRO A 40 11.99 -10.18 51.44
C PRO A 40 12.64 -9.25 50.41
N LEU A 41 12.31 -9.40 49.12
CA LEU A 41 12.82 -8.51 48.07
C LEU A 41 12.32 -7.09 48.26
N VAL A 42 11.00 -6.92 48.43
CA VAL A 42 10.39 -5.60 48.56
C VAL A 42 10.84 -4.91 49.86
N ALA A 43 10.93 -5.67 50.95
CA ALA A 43 11.43 -5.18 52.24
C ALA A 43 12.90 -4.73 52.14
N ALA A 44 13.78 -5.56 51.55
CA ALA A 44 15.18 -5.22 51.34
C ALA A 44 15.34 -4.00 50.43
N GLN A 45 14.56 -3.94 49.34
CA GLN A 45 14.54 -2.81 48.42
C GLN A 45 14.12 -1.51 49.11
N MET A 46 13.10 -1.56 49.97
CA MET A 46 12.65 -0.39 50.73
C MET A 46 13.75 0.10 51.68
N VAL A 47 14.34 -0.79 52.48
CA VAL A 47 15.38 -0.44 53.46
C VAL A 47 16.62 0.11 52.76
N ALA A 48 17.08 -0.56 51.71
CA ALA A 48 18.24 -0.13 50.93
C ALA A 48 18.00 1.19 50.21
N SER A 49 16.80 1.40 49.65
CA SER A 49 16.42 2.68 49.01
C SER A 49 16.41 3.84 50.01
N VAL A 50 15.83 3.65 51.20
CA VAL A 50 15.84 4.68 52.26
C VAL A 50 17.27 4.96 52.72
N GLY A 51 18.08 3.92 52.98
CA GLY A 51 19.48 4.05 53.37
C GLY A 51 20.32 4.78 52.31
N SER A 52 20.09 4.46 51.04
CA SER A 52 20.75 5.10 49.91
C SER A 52 20.44 6.60 49.84
N GLY A 53 19.18 6.99 50.06
CA GLY A 53 18.75 8.39 50.08
C GLY A 53 19.38 9.18 51.24
N GLN A 54 19.47 8.58 52.43
CA GLN A 54 20.12 9.19 53.60
C GLN A 54 21.64 9.31 53.44
N TYR A 55 22.27 8.33 52.79
CA TYR A 55 23.70 8.40 52.47
C TYR A 55 23.98 9.54 51.48
N ILE A 56 23.22 9.60 50.39
CA ILE A 56 23.39 10.60 49.34
C ILE A 56 23.13 12.01 49.88
N SER A 57 22.12 12.20 50.74
CA SER A 57 21.82 13.52 51.32
C SER A 57 22.91 14.02 52.27
N ARG A 58 23.55 13.14 53.04
CA ARG A 58 24.60 13.50 54.02
C ARG A 58 25.99 13.62 53.40
N ARG A 59 26.34 12.73 52.46
CA ARG A 59 27.68 12.64 51.86
C ARG A 59 27.80 13.33 50.51
N LEU A 60 26.67 13.72 49.90
CA LEU A 60 26.59 14.32 48.56
C LEU A 60 27.25 13.48 47.46
N ARG A 61 27.32 12.16 47.65
CA ARG A 61 27.96 11.21 46.72
C ARG A 61 26.98 10.07 46.40
N TYR A 62 26.56 9.98 45.14
CA TYR A 62 25.67 8.91 44.64
C TYR A 62 26.41 7.77 43.94
N GLY A 63 27.63 7.99 43.43
CA GLY A 63 28.37 7.00 42.63
C GLY A 63 28.67 5.72 43.40
N GLU A 64 29.17 5.83 44.63
CA GLU A 64 29.53 4.70 45.49
C GLU A 64 28.33 3.79 45.78
N VAL A 65 27.16 4.40 45.99
CA VAL A 65 25.91 3.70 46.26
C VAL A 65 25.46 2.90 45.03
N ILE A 66 25.55 3.49 43.84
CA ILE A 66 25.17 2.81 42.59
C ILE A 66 26.12 1.65 42.31
N VAL A 67 27.43 1.85 42.46
CA VAL A 67 28.44 0.80 42.24
C VAL A 67 28.28 -0.33 43.26
N ALA A 68 28.12 -0.02 44.54
CA ALA A 68 27.86 -1.02 45.57
C ALA A 68 26.54 -1.78 45.31
N GLY A 69 25.50 -1.07 44.84
CA GLY A 69 24.23 -1.68 44.46
C GLY A 69 24.39 -2.69 43.33
N PHE A 70 25.17 -2.37 42.28
CA PHE A 70 25.44 -3.30 41.19
C PHE A 70 26.26 -4.50 41.66
N ALA A 71 27.31 -4.27 42.46
CA ALA A 71 28.13 -5.34 43.02
C ALA A 71 27.28 -6.32 43.84
N VAL A 72 26.36 -5.83 44.67
CA VAL A 72 25.43 -6.66 45.44
C VAL A 72 24.45 -7.41 44.54
N TRP A 73 23.91 -6.76 43.49
CA TRP A 73 22.97 -7.41 42.57
C TRP A 73 23.61 -8.53 41.75
N THR A 74 24.93 -8.48 41.53
CA THR A 74 25.69 -9.50 40.79
C THR A 74 26.24 -10.65 41.65
N LEU A 75 26.04 -10.63 42.98
CA LEU A 75 26.53 -11.70 43.85
C LEU A 75 25.83 -13.03 43.54
N GLN A 76 26.62 -14.06 43.19
CA GLN A 76 26.14 -15.44 43.12
C GLN A 76 25.93 -16.02 44.52
N THR A 77 24.77 -16.65 44.72
CA THR A 77 24.51 -17.48 45.89
C THR A 77 24.15 -18.90 45.43
N SER A 78 24.58 -19.90 46.20
CA SER A 78 24.16 -21.29 45.97
C SER A 78 22.64 -21.42 46.16
N PRO A 79 21.98 -22.48 45.66
CA PRO A 79 20.52 -22.64 45.68
C PRO A 79 19.85 -22.70 47.07
N ALA A 80 20.55 -22.37 48.16
CA ALA A 80 19.99 -22.34 49.49
C ALA A 80 19.11 -21.09 49.70
N VAL A 81 17.79 -21.34 49.70
CA VAL A 81 16.69 -20.45 50.10
C VAL A 81 16.47 -19.25 49.17
N ILE A 82 15.49 -19.39 48.26
CA ILE A 82 14.98 -18.36 47.34
C ILE A 82 14.78 -16.98 48.02
N ALA A 83 14.41 -16.95 49.31
CA ALA A 83 14.26 -15.72 50.10
C ALA A 83 15.57 -14.93 50.30
N VAL A 84 16.72 -15.59 50.41
CA VAL A 84 18.04 -14.94 50.55
C VAL A 84 18.46 -14.29 49.24
N ILE A 85 18.22 -14.98 48.12
CA ILE A 85 18.46 -14.46 46.77
C ILE A 85 17.60 -13.21 46.53
N LEU A 86 16.30 -13.31 46.84
CA LEU A 86 15.35 -12.21 46.75
C LEU A 86 15.78 -11.00 47.60
N TYR A 87 16.31 -11.23 48.79
CA TYR A 87 16.82 -10.18 49.66
C TYR A 87 18.05 -9.47 49.08
N ILE A 88 19.02 -10.21 48.53
CA ILE A 88 20.21 -9.66 47.87
C ILE A 88 19.82 -8.83 46.66
N VAL A 89 18.95 -9.37 45.80
CA VAL A 89 18.40 -8.67 44.62
C VAL A 89 17.69 -7.39 45.05
N GLY A 90 16.82 -7.46 46.07
CA GLY A 90 16.11 -6.30 46.60
C GLY A 90 17.07 -5.21 47.10
N THR A 91 18.12 -5.60 47.83
CA THR A 91 19.16 -4.69 48.32
C THR A 91 19.89 -3.98 47.18
N GLY A 92 20.33 -4.72 46.16
CA GLY A 92 20.99 -4.16 44.98
C GLY A 92 20.08 -3.19 44.22
N VAL A 93 18.84 -3.59 43.96
CA VAL A 93 17.83 -2.75 43.29
C VAL A 93 17.56 -1.47 44.08
N GLY A 94 17.43 -1.54 45.41
CA GLY A 94 17.21 -0.38 46.27
C GLY A 94 18.33 0.66 46.16
N CYS A 95 19.57 0.20 46.05
CA CYS A 95 20.76 1.04 45.88
C CYS A 95 20.96 1.60 44.46
N ILE A 96 20.21 1.10 43.46
CA ILE A 96 20.33 1.55 42.06
C ILE A 96 19.13 2.39 41.63
N PHE A 97 17.91 1.96 41.96
CA PHE A 97 16.69 2.43 41.31
C PHE A 97 16.46 3.94 41.51
N GLN A 98 16.44 4.41 42.76
CA GLN A 98 16.26 5.84 43.08
C GLN A 98 17.57 6.65 43.04
N PRO A 99 18.72 6.13 43.49
CA PRO A 99 20.00 6.83 43.36
C PRO A 99 20.34 7.24 41.93
N THR A 100 20.00 6.41 40.93
CA THR A 100 20.19 6.75 39.51
C THR A 100 19.32 7.92 39.06
N LEU A 101 18.09 8.04 39.58
CA LEU A 101 17.21 9.19 39.30
C LEU A 101 17.79 10.48 39.87
N ILE A 102 18.30 10.42 41.10
CA ILE A 102 18.97 11.55 41.76
C ILE A 102 20.21 11.95 40.96
N ALA A 103 21.00 10.98 40.50
CA ALA A 103 22.18 11.23 39.68
C ALA A 103 21.81 11.94 38.36
N LEU A 104 20.75 11.51 37.66
CA LEU A 104 20.26 12.16 36.45
C LEU A 104 19.73 13.59 36.70
N GLN A 105 19.08 13.83 37.84
CA GLN A 105 18.63 15.17 38.26
C GLN A 105 19.80 16.09 38.65
N ALA A 106 20.90 15.53 39.17
CA ALA A 106 22.10 16.28 39.53
C ALA A 106 22.87 16.77 38.29
N HIS A 107 22.92 15.97 37.21
CA HIS A 107 23.57 16.34 35.95
C HIS A 107 22.67 17.15 35.00
N SER A 108 21.56 17.70 35.51
CA SER A 108 20.62 18.44 34.67
C SER A 108 20.23 19.80 35.21
N PRO A 109 20.06 20.80 34.31
CA PRO A 109 19.49 22.09 34.68
C PRO A 109 18.09 21.91 35.28
N LYS A 110 17.73 22.73 36.28
CA LYS A 110 16.41 22.70 36.92
C LYS A 110 15.26 22.75 35.92
N SER A 111 15.41 23.53 34.84
CA SER A 111 14.42 23.67 33.76
C SER A 111 14.19 22.38 32.94
N ARG A 112 15.13 21.43 32.95
CA ARG A 112 15.07 20.18 32.17
C ARG A 112 14.87 18.93 33.03
N ARG A 113 14.71 19.07 34.35
CA ARG A 113 14.52 17.93 35.27
C ARG A 113 13.28 17.10 34.94
N ALA A 114 12.17 17.75 34.58
CA ALA A 114 10.95 17.05 34.18
C ALA A 114 11.18 16.16 32.94
N VAL A 115 11.88 16.68 31.93
CA VAL A 115 12.22 15.94 30.70
C VAL A 115 13.12 14.74 31.01
N ILE A 116 14.09 14.90 31.90
CA ILE A 116 15.03 13.81 32.23
C ILE A 116 14.38 12.72 33.09
N ILE A 117 13.46 13.07 34.00
CA ILE A 117 12.64 12.11 34.73
C ILE A 117 11.76 11.32 33.75
N SER A 118 11.14 12.00 32.78
CA SER A 118 10.33 11.37 31.74
C SER A 118 11.17 10.42 30.88
N ASN A 119 12.31 10.87 30.36
CA ASN A 119 13.22 10.05 29.55
C ASN A 119 13.71 8.82 30.33
N ARG A 120 14.08 8.98 31.59
CA ARG A 120 14.48 7.88 32.46
C ARG A 120 13.37 6.83 32.56
N ASN A 121 12.14 7.26 32.79
CA ASN A 121 10.99 6.35 32.88
C ASN A 121 10.68 5.69 31.54
N PHE A 122 10.75 6.43 30.45
CA PHE A 122 10.57 5.93 29.09
C PHE A 122 11.58 4.83 28.75
N TYR A 123 12.89 5.09 28.90
CA TYR A 123 13.93 4.08 28.63
C TYR A 123 13.80 2.85 29.54
N ARG A 124 13.40 3.02 30.80
CA ARG A 124 13.15 1.90 31.70
C ARG A 124 11.92 1.08 31.28
N CYS A 125 10.83 1.73 30.88
CA CYS A 125 9.62 1.05 30.42
C CYS A 125 9.85 0.30 29.11
N ILE A 126 10.56 0.91 28.16
CA ILE A 126 10.99 0.23 26.92
C ILE A 126 11.87 -0.96 27.27
N GLY A 127 12.88 -0.77 28.11
CA GLY A 127 13.73 -1.86 28.59
C GLY A 127 12.91 -3.00 29.17
N GLY A 128 11.94 -2.69 30.03
CA GLY A 128 11.03 -3.69 30.62
C GLY A 128 10.14 -4.40 29.60
N ALA A 129 9.61 -3.69 28.60
CA ALA A 129 8.83 -4.29 27.53
C ALA A 129 9.69 -5.24 26.67
N CYS A 130 10.90 -4.81 26.30
CA CYS A 130 11.86 -5.65 25.58
C CYS A 130 12.27 -6.88 26.40
N GLY A 131 12.60 -6.69 27.68
CA GLY A 131 12.98 -7.77 28.59
C GLY A 131 11.86 -8.80 28.74
N LEU A 132 10.63 -8.35 28.98
CA LEU A 132 9.47 -9.23 29.08
C LEU A 132 9.19 -9.97 27.77
N ALA A 133 9.22 -9.28 26.63
CA ALA A 133 8.97 -9.89 25.33
C ALA A 133 10.03 -10.96 24.98
N ILE A 134 11.31 -10.68 25.25
CA ILE A 134 12.40 -11.65 25.03
C ILE A 134 12.21 -12.85 25.97
N SER A 135 11.97 -12.62 27.26
CA SER A 135 11.74 -13.70 28.22
C SER A 135 10.49 -14.52 27.88
N ALA A 136 9.43 -13.89 27.35
CA ALA A 136 8.20 -14.55 26.91
C ALA A 136 8.43 -15.44 25.69
N ALA A 137 9.09 -14.90 24.67
CA ALA A 137 9.42 -15.64 23.45
C ALA A 137 10.28 -16.86 23.77
N VAL A 138 11.28 -16.70 24.64
CA VAL A 138 12.15 -17.81 25.10
C VAL A 138 11.34 -18.86 25.84
N LEU A 139 10.50 -18.47 26.81
CA LEU A 139 9.66 -19.42 27.56
C LEU A 139 8.66 -20.14 26.63
N GLN A 140 8.07 -19.43 25.67
CA GLN A 140 7.05 -19.95 24.77
C GLN A 140 7.61 -20.92 23.73
N ALA A 141 8.72 -20.56 23.10
CA ALA A 141 9.41 -21.43 22.14
C ALA A 141 9.76 -22.77 22.79
N GLN A 142 10.26 -22.70 24.01
CA GLN A 142 10.71 -23.89 24.71
C GLN A 142 9.56 -24.71 25.28
N LEU A 143 8.48 -24.10 25.77
CA LEU A 143 7.26 -24.84 26.11
C LEU A 143 6.69 -25.59 24.90
N ARG A 144 6.70 -25.00 23.70
CA ARG A 144 6.28 -25.70 22.47
C ARG A 144 7.18 -26.88 22.10
N ALA A 145 8.47 -26.76 22.39
CA ALA A 145 9.48 -27.78 22.09
C ALA A 145 9.37 -28.98 23.03
N THR A 146 9.16 -28.76 24.33
CA THR A 146 9.14 -29.84 25.32
C THR A 146 7.74 -30.40 25.63
N LEU A 147 6.66 -29.67 25.33
CA LEU A 147 5.30 -30.18 25.55
C LEU A 147 4.97 -31.36 24.60
N PRO A 148 4.36 -32.45 25.10
CA PRO A 148 3.82 -33.51 24.27
C PRO A 148 2.85 -32.96 23.21
N LYS A 149 2.75 -33.61 22.05
CA LYS A 149 1.96 -33.13 20.89
C LYS A 149 0.52 -32.76 21.25
N GLU A 150 -0.09 -33.48 22.19
CA GLU A 150 -1.46 -33.30 22.68
C GLU A 150 -1.65 -32.00 23.49
N TYR A 151 -0.57 -31.45 24.06
CA TYR A 151 -0.61 -30.30 24.96
C TYR A 151 0.08 -29.04 24.39
N LYS A 152 0.55 -29.07 23.14
CA LYS A 152 1.23 -27.92 22.51
C LYS A 152 0.41 -26.64 22.48
N TYR A 153 -0.92 -26.74 22.50
CA TYR A 153 -1.82 -25.58 22.58
C TYR A 153 -1.60 -24.78 23.88
N LEU A 154 -1.11 -25.39 24.97
CA LEU A 154 -0.83 -24.68 26.22
C LEU A 154 0.29 -23.65 26.05
N ALA A 155 1.19 -23.83 25.10
CA ALA A 155 2.19 -22.84 24.78
C ALA A 155 1.65 -21.66 23.95
N SER A 156 0.35 -21.61 23.61
CA SER A 156 -0.28 -20.38 23.12
C SER A 156 -0.54 -19.38 24.26
N SER A 157 -0.63 -19.87 25.50
CA SER A 157 -0.83 -19.06 26.72
C SER A 157 0.12 -19.53 27.82
N THR A 158 1.37 -19.09 27.76
CA THR A 158 2.45 -19.47 28.69
C THR A 158 2.27 -18.96 30.12
N TYR A 159 1.30 -18.09 30.35
CA TYR A 159 1.14 -17.35 31.60
C TYR A 159 0.15 -18.00 32.56
N VAL A 160 -0.73 -18.89 32.08
CA VAL A 160 -1.77 -19.52 32.90
C VAL A 160 -1.78 -21.02 32.61
N LEU A 161 -1.24 -21.81 33.54
CA LEU A 161 -1.39 -23.26 33.52
C LEU A 161 -2.74 -23.62 34.16
N PRO A 162 -3.70 -24.22 33.43
CA PRO A 162 -5.00 -24.61 33.97
C PRO A 162 -4.84 -25.57 35.15
N ASP A 163 -5.68 -25.45 36.19
CA ASP A 163 -5.56 -26.25 37.42
C ASP A 163 -5.58 -27.76 37.15
N ALA A 164 -6.34 -28.22 36.15
CA ALA A 164 -6.38 -29.61 35.71
C ALA A 164 -5.05 -30.11 35.13
N MET A 165 -4.27 -29.23 34.50
CA MET A 165 -2.98 -29.56 33.85
C MET A 165 -1.79 -29.47 34.82
N ARG A 166 -1.99 -28.91 36.03
CA ARG A 166 -0.96 -28.89 37.09
C ARG A 166 -0.67 -30.27 37.65
N GLN A 167 -1.55 -31.25 37.43
CA GLN A 167 -1.36 -32.62 37.94
C GLN A 167 -0.71 -33.57 36.91
N VAL A 168 -0.36 -33.08 35.72
CA VAL A 168 0.25 -33.88 34.64
C VAL A 168 1.79 -33.75 34.69
N PRO A 169 2.54 -34.81 35.07
CA PRO A 169 3.99 -34.74 35.28
C PRO A 169 4.77 -34.28 34.04
N GLU A 170 4.38 -34.73 32.84
CA GLU A 170 5.06 -34.41 31.58
C GLU A 170 4.94 -32.93 31.20
N VAL A 171 3.82 -32.30 31.57
CA VAL A 171 3.61 -30.85 31.39
C VAL A 171 4.47 -30.09 32.40
N LEU A 172 4.57 -30.57 33.63
CA LEU A 172 5.40 -29.94 34.67
C LEU A 172 6.89 -30.02 34.33
N ASP A 173 7.36 -31.17 33.86
CA ASP A 173 8.73 -31.38 33.39
C ASP A 173 9.05 -30.53 32.15
N ALA A 174 8.07 -30.34 31.25
CA ALA A 174 8.22 -29.42 30.12
C ALA A 174 8.42 -27.97 30.59
N TYR A 175 7.61 -27.49 31.54
CA TYR A 175 7.79 -26.16 32.16
C TYR A 175 9.12 -26.03 32.92
N MET A 176 9.61 -27.10 33.55
CA MET A 176 10.92 -27.13 34.21
C MET A 176 12.07 -27.08 33.19
N SER A 177 12.03 -27.92 32.15
CA SER A 177 13.02 -27.90 31.06
C SER A 177 13.03 -26.58 30.31
N ALA A 178 11.90 -25.85 30.33
CA ALA A 178 11.76 -24.63 29.57
C ALA A 178 12.57 -23.44 30.07
N SER A 179 13.27 -23.65 31.18
CA SER A 179 14.12 -22.66 31.81
C SER A 179 15.61 -22.73 31.41
N HIS A 180 16.05 -23.69 30.56
CA HIS A 180 17.47 -23.86 30.16
C HIS A 180 17.69 -24.45 28.73
N ILE A 181 18.54 -23.86 27.85
CA ILE A 181 19.01 -24.48 26.57
C ILE A 181 20.51 -24.14 26.26
N LYS A 182 21.26 -25.09 25.67
CA LYS A 182 22.64 -24.94 25.10
C LYS A 182 22.61 -25.16 23.57
N ALA A 183 23.44 -24.44 22.80
CA ALA A 183 23.59 -24.60 21.33
C ALA A 183 24.25 -25.93 20.92
N SER A 184 24.10 -26.33 19.65
CA SER A 184 24.63 -27.58 19.05
C SER A 184 25.56 -27.34 17.86
N ASN A 185 26.27 -28.38 17.40
CA ASN A 185 27.22 -28.26 16.27
C ASN A 185 26.53 -27.96 14.92
N GLU A 186 25.26 -28.33 14.78
CA GLU A 186 24.46 -28.07 13.56
C GLU A 186 24.16 -26.57 13.40
N ASP A 187 24.21 -25.81 14.49
CA ASP A 187 23.90 -24.39 14.53
C ASP A 187 25.09 -23.50 14.09
N LEU A 188 26.31 -24.06 14.03
CA LEU A 188 27.55 -23.31 13.81
C LEU A 188 27.60 -22.50 12.51
N PRO A 189 27.17 -23.01 11.34
CA PRO A 189 27.20 -22.24 10.10
C PRO A 189 26.33 -20.98 10.18
N ALA A 190 25.11 -21.10 10.72
CA ALA A 190 24.20 -19.96 10.86
C ALA A 190 24.70 -18.95 11.90
N ILE A 191 25.25 -19.41 13.03
CA ILE A 191 25.90 -18.54 14.02
C ILE A 191 27.06 -17.75 13.41
N ALA A 192 27.89 -18.40 12.60
CA ALA A 192 29.00 -17.75 11.90
C ALA A 192 28.52 -16.73 10.86
N ARG A 193 27.44 -17.02 10.11
CA ARG A 193 26.80 -16.07 9.18
C ARG A 193 26.29 -14.83 9.91
N ILE A 194 25.54 -15.00 11.00
CA ILE A 194 25.01 -13.90 11.82
C ILE A 194 26.14 -13.06 12.39
N ALA A 195 27.20 -13.71 12.90
CA ALA A 195 28.38 -13.02 13.39
C ALA A 195 29.07 -12.22 12.28
N THR A 196 29.14 -12.77 11.07
CA THR A 196 29.75 -12.13 9.87
C THR A 196 28.98 -10.87 9.48
N ALA A 197 27.66 -10.95 9.39
CA ALA A 197 26.78 -9.84 9.05
C ALA A 197 26.75 -8.74 10.13
N ALA A 198 26.76 -9.11 11.42
CA ALA A 198 26.65 -8.14 12.53
C ALA A 198 27.86 -7.20 12.63
N PHE A 199 29.05 -7.66 12.23
CA PHE A 199 30.31 -6.91 12.29
C PHE A 199 31.02 -6.96 10.94
N HIS A 200 30.37 -6.44 9.91
CA HIS A 200 30.97 -6.40 8.56
C HIS A 200 32.10 -5.35 8.53
N PRO A 201 33.24 -5.58 7.86
CA PRO A 201 34.31 -4.58 7.71
C PRO A 201 33.86 -3.23 7.13
N ASP A 202 32.75 -3.19 6.40
CA ASP A 202 32.17 -1.93 5.89
C ASP A 202 31.46 -1.10 6.96
N THR A 203 30.92 -1.75 7.98
CA THR A 203 30.11 -1.11 9.02
C THR A 203 30.82 -1.04 10.38
N ASP A 204 31.79 -1.92 10.64
CA ASP A 204 32.51 -2.03 11.89
C ASP A 204 34.01 -1.73 11.73
N SER A 205 34.47 -0.66 12.39
CA SER A 205 35.86 -0.18 12.29
C SER A 205 36.87 -1.16 12.89
N LEU A 206 36.47 -1.96 13.89
CA LEU A 206 37.35 -2.96 14.49
C LEU A 206 37.57 -4.13 13.52
N SER A 207 36.48 -4.63 12.91
CA SER A 207 36.54 -5.68 11.89
C SER A 207 37.31 -5.23 10.65
N ARG A 208 37.20 -3.96 10.24
CA ARG A 208 38.03 -3.39 9.16
C ARG A 208 39.53 -3.43 9.47
N ARG A 209 39.91 -3.22 10.74
CA ARG A 209 41.30 -3.25 11.18
C ARG A 209 41.83 -4.69 11.31
N LEU A 210 40.98 -5.62 11.75
CA LEU A 210 41.34 -7.05 11.87
C LEU A 210 41.39 -7.76 10.51
N PHE A 211 40.59 -7.30 9.54
CA PHE A 211 40.48 -7.87 8.20
C PHE A 211 40.71 -6.77 7.14
N PRO A 212 41.95 -6.29 6.97
CA PRO A 212 42.24 -5.20 6.05
C PRO A 212 42.17 -5.66 4.58
N ALA A 213 41.83 -4.73 3.68
CA ALA A 213 41.61 -5.00 2.24
C ALA A 213 42.81 -5.69 1.55
N HIS A 214 44.04 -5.41 1.97
CA HIS A 214 45.24 -5.99 1.36
C HIS A 214 45.52 -7.45 1.74
N LEU A 215 44.84 -7.98 2.77
CA LEU A 215 44.90 -9.39 3.18
C LEU A 215 43.67 -10.20 2.72
N GLN A 216 42.71 -9.56 2.04
CA GLN A 216 41.52 -10.24 1.55
C GLN A 216 41.83 -11.09 0.30
N PRO A 217 41.32 -12.33 0.21
CA PRO A 217 41.37 -13.12 -1.02
C PRO A 217 40.65 -12.39 -2.16
N LYS A 218 41.24 -12.31 -3.36
CA LYS A 218 40.64 -11.61 -4.51
C LYS A 218 39.39 -12.30 -5.08
N ASP A 219 39.15 -13.54 -4.68
CA ASP A 219 38.15 -14.44 -5.28
C ASP A 219 36.86 -14.54 -4.45
N ILE A 220 36.77 -13.80 -3.34
CA ILE A 220 35.65 -13.84 -2.38
C ILE A 220 35.13 -12.40 -2.18
N PRO A 221 33.82 -12.15 -2.07
CA PRO A 221 33.29 -10.81 -1.80
C PRO A 221 33.90 -10.15 -0.55
N ASP A 222 34.06 -8.84 -0.55
CA ASP A 222 34.62 -8.09 0.58
C ASP A 222 33.82 -8.36 1.87
N GLY A 223 34.53 -8.69 2.96
CA GLY A 223 33.96 -8.97 4.28
C GLY A 223 33.55 -10.43 4.56
N GLU A 224 33.46 -11.29 3.54
CA GLU A 224 33.21 -12.72 3.68
C GLU A 224 34.42 -13.50 4.22
N ALA A 225 35.65 -12.99 4.10
CA ALA A 225 36.83 -13.69 4.61
C ALA A 225 36.84 -13.82 6.15
N ALA A 226 36.07 -12.97 6.85
CA ALA A 226 35.87 -13.07 8.29
C ALA A 226 35.02 -14.28 8.70
N TYR A 227 34.22 -14.85 7.79
CA TYR A 227 33.34 -15.99 8.06
C TYR A 227 34.13 -17.21 8.54
N ALA A 228 35.19 -17.59 7.83
CA ALA A 228 35.99 -18.78 8.15
C ALA A 228 36.63 -18.67 9.55
N TRP A 229 37.13 -17.48 9.91
CA TRP A 229 37.68 -17.22 11.24
C TRP A 229 36.60 -17.26 12.33
N ARG A 230 35.43 -16.64 12.08
CA ARG A 230 34.30 -16.62 13.02
C ARG A 230 33.74 -18.03 13.24
N ALA A 231 33.59 -18.82 12.18
CA ALA A 231 33.17 -20.22 12.26
C ALA A 231 34.13 -21.07 13.09
N ALA A 232 35.44 -20.97 12.83
CA ALA A 232 36.46 -21.69 13.60
C ALA A 232 36.48 -21.28 15.08
N ARG A 233 36.31 -19.99 15.38
CA ARG A 233 36.26 -19.49 16.77
C ARG A 233 35.04 -20.02 17.51
N LYS A 234 33.86 -19.97 16.89
CA LYS A 234 32.62 -20.46 17.52
C LYS A 234 32.59 -21.98 17.65
N ALA A 235 33.18 -22.71 16.71
CA ALA A 235 33.38 -24.16 16.86
C ALA A 235 34.28 -24.47 18.07
N SER A 236 35.36 -23.71 18.27
CA SER A 236 36.23 -23.90 19.43
C SER A 236 35.57 -23.51 20.74
N SER A 237 34.74 -22.46 20.77
CA SER A 237 33.96 -22.09 21.94
C SER A 237 32.89 -23.15 22.26
N LEU A 238 32.19 -23.69 21.26
CA LEU A 238 31.18 -24.72 21.48
C LEU A 238 31.76 -26.04 22.04
N ALA A 239 33.02 -26.34 21.70
CA ALA A 239 33.75 -27.49 22.23
C ALA A 239 34.33 -27.26 23.65
N SER A 240 34.31 -26.03 24.16
CA SER A 240 34.85 -25.70 25.49
C SER A 240 33.80 -25.95 26.58
N SER A 241 34.20 -26.61 27.68
CA SER A 241 33.35 -26.73 28.88
C SER A 241 33.17 -25.42 29.63
N GLU A 242 34.00 -24.41 29.33
CA GLU A 242 34.00 -23.09 29.96
C GLU A 242 33.24 -22.05 29.13
N SER A 243 32.70 -22.41 27.97
CA SER A 243 31.95 -21.50 27.11
C SER A 243 30.50 -21.99 26.91
N HIS A 244 29.57 -21.04 26.96
CA HIS A 244 28.13 -21.26 26.89
C HIS A 244 27.54 -20.47 25.72
N LEU A 245 27.31 -21.16 24.61
CA LEU A 245 26.67 -20.61 23.42
C LEU A 245 25.17 -20.92 23.44
N VAL A 246 24.34 -19.90 23.21
CA VAL A 246 22.87 -19.98 23.19
C VAL A 246 22.36 -19.36 21.90
N VAL A 247 21.37 -19.97 21.24
CA VAL A 247 20.80 -19.51 19.97
C VAL A 247 19.34 -19.07 20.13
N ALA A 248 18.91 -18.13 19.29
CA ALA A 248 17.53 -17.71 19.11
C ALA A 248 17.02 -18.26 17.76
N VAL A 249 15.85 -18.90 17.78
CA VAL A 249 15.31 -19.69 16.67
C VAL A 249 13.94 -19.15 16.25
N ASP A 250 13.71 -19.03 14.94
CA ASP A 250 12.47 -18.63 14.28
C ASP A 250 11.99 -19.79 13.39
N ASP A 251 10.93 -20.45 13.83
CA ASP A 251 10.38 -21.66 13.19
C ASP A 251 9.50 -21.36 11.95
N GLU A 252 9.24 -20.08 11.65
CA GLU A 252 8.52 -19.66 10.43
C GLU A 252 9.45 -19.53 9.22
N LYS A 253 10.77 -19.62 9.43
CA LYS A 253 11.79 -19.56 8.39
C LYS A 253 12.24 -20.95 7.95
N GLU A 254 12.74 -21.04 6.72
CA GLU A 254 13.33 -22.26 6.18
C GLU A 254 14.44 -22.79 7.09
N PRO A 255 14.70 -24.12 7.12
CA PRO A 255 15.65 -24.75 8.05
C PRO A 255 17.04 -24.08 8.09
N ASP A 256 17.52 -23.55 6.97
CA ASP A 256 18.84 -22.88 6.86
C ASP A 256 18.86 -21.44 7.41
N GLU A 257 17.69 -20.83 7.62
CA GLU A 257 17.48 -19.45 8.14
C GLU A 257 16.83 -19.42 9.52
N ARG A 258 16.60 -20.58 10.11
CA ARG A 258 15.90 -20.78 11.37
C ARG A 258 16.59 -20.10 12.55
N ILE A 259 17.90 -19.92 12.52
CA ILE A 259 18.64 -19.23 13.61
C ILE A 259 18.66 -17.74 13.32
N VAL A 260 18.05 -16.96 14.21
CA VAL A 260 17.88 -15.49 14.06
C VAL A 260 18.71 -14.67 15.05
N GLY A 261 19.45 -15.33 15.95
CA GLY A 261 20.41 -14.69 16.84
C GLY A 261 21.16 -15.68 17.72
N PHE A 262 22.18 -15.22 18.44
CA PHE A 262 22.93 -16.01 19.41
C PHE A 262 23.61 -15.12 20.47
N CYS A 263 23.95 -15.71 21.61
CA CYS A 263 24.88 -15.13 22.58
C CYS A 263 25.89 -16.17 23.06
N LEU A 264 27.12 -15.72 23.35
CA LEU A 264 28.22 -16.53 23.85
C LEU A 264 28.71 -15.95 25.17
N TRP A 265 28.67 -16.77 26.21
CA TRP A 265 29.17 -16.45 27.54
C TRP A 265 30.35 -17.33 27.88
N ASP A 266 31.44 -16.74 28.38
CA ASP A 266 32.55 -17.49 28.92
C ASP A 266 32.48 -17.49 30.45
N ALA A 267 32.61 -18.67 31.03
CA ALA A 267 32.75 -18.90 32.46
C ALA A 267 34.15 -18.46 32.89
N PRO A 268 34.30 -17.88 34.11
CA PRO A 268 35.57 -17.39 34.56
C PRO A 268 36.60 -18.52 34.78
N PRO A 269 37.86 -18.35 34.35
CA PRO A 269 38.90 -19.33 34.61
C PRO A 269 39.15 -19.46 36.12
N ALA A 270 39.33 -20.69 36.59
CA ALA A 270 39.47 -21.00 38.03
C ALA A 270 40.71 -20.35 38.69
N THR A 271 41.72 -19.99 37.90
CA THR A 271 42.92 -19.25 38.33
C THR A 271 43.20 -18.19 37.28
N GLY A 272 43.51 -16.95 37.70
CA GLY A 272 43.71 -15.79 36.80
C GLY A 272 44.55 -16.14 35.57
N GLY A 273 43.91 -16.06 34.41
CA GLY A 273 44.44 -16.41 33.09
C GLY A 273 43.51 -15.87 32.01
N GLU A 274 43.95 -15.94 30.75
CA GLU A 274 43.16 -15.47 29.59
C GLU A 274 41.84 -16.24 29.45
N SER A 275 40.72 -15.56 29.25
CA SER A 275 39.44 -16.20 28.94
C SER A 275 39.30 -16.46 27.44
N GLY A 276 38.93 -17.70 27.08
CA GLY A 276 38.55 -18.10 25.72
C GLY A 276 39.52 -19.12 25.10
N PRO A 277 39.10 -19.85 24.04
CA PRO A 277 39.82 -21.01 23.53
C PRO A 277 41.25 -20.65 23.11
N SER A 278 42.21 -21.22 23.80
CA SER A 278 43.67 -21.11 23.65
C SER A 278 44.21 -21.82 22.40
N LYS A 279 43.40 -22.01 21.36
CA LYS A 279 43.86 -22.59 20.08
C LYS A 279 44.08 -21.48 19.08
N GLU A 280 45.31 -21.35 18.60
CA GLU A 280 45.66 -20.43 17.52
C GLU A 280 44.84 -20.78 16.27
N ILE A 281 43.89 -19.92 15.89
CA ILE A 281 43.05 -20.11 14.70
C ILE A 281 43.83 -19.55 13.51
N GLN A 282 44.26 -20.41 12.60
CA GLN A 282 44.92 -19.98 11.37
C GLN A 282 43.88 -19.40 10.39
N CYS A 283 43.94 -18.09 10.16
CA CYS A 283 43.18 -17.40 9.12
C CYS A 283 44.12 -16.49 8.34
N ALA A 284 44.23 -16.69 7.01
CA ALA A 284 45.11 -15.91 6.15
C ALA A 284 44.67 -14.44 5.99
N ALA A 285 43.38 -14.16 6.17
CA ALA A 285 42.80 -12.83 6.03
C ALA A 285 42.81 -12.01 7.34
N LEU A 286 43.25 -12.59 8.46
CA LEU A 286 43.34 -11.93 9.75
C LEU A 286 44.72 -11.25 9.91
N ASP A 287 44.72 -9.96 10.19
CA ASP A 287 45.90 -9.24 10.63
C ASP A 287 46.26 -9.65 12.07
N LYS A 288 47.33 -10.44 12.20
CA LYS A 288 47.79 -10.98 13.50
C LYS A 288 48.30 -9.88 14.43
N GLU A 289 48.91 -8.82 13.91
CA GLU A 289 49.42 -7.72 14.74
C GLU A 289 48.26 -6.92 15.32
N ALA A 290 47.28 -6.57 14.48
CA ALA A 290 46.06 -5.89 14.92
C ALA A 290 45.25 -6.73 15.92
N PHE A 291 45.19 -8.04 15.73
CA PHE A 291 44.51 -8.95 16.65
C PHE A 291 45.19 -9.01 18.02
N ASN A 292 46.52 -9.08 18.06
CA ASN A 292 47.28 -9.08 19.31
C ASN A 292 47.19 -7.74 20.05
N GLU A 293 47.24 -6.62 19.32
CA GLU A 293 47.04 -5.27 19.88
C GLU A 293 45.66 -5.12 20.52
N MET A 294 44.61 -5.58 19.84
CA MET A 294 43.25 -5.62 20.39
C MET A 294 43.21 -6.45 21.68
N LYS A 295 43.82 -7.63 21.69
CA LYS A 295 43.85 -8.51 22.86
C LYS A 295 44.54 -7.85 24.05
N THR A 296 45.69 -7.21 23.84
CA THR A 296 46.41 -6.46 24.88
C THR A 296 45.57 -5.29 25.40
N THR A 297 44.92 -4.54 24.51
CA THR A 297 44.08 -3.39 24.86
C THR A 297 42.87 -3.81 25.69
N VAL A 298 42.16 -4.87 25.28
CA VAL A 298 41.00 -5.41 26.01
C VAL A 298 41.40 -5.93 27.38
N ASN A 299 42.54 -6.64 27.48
CA ASN A 299 43.04 -7.12 28.77
C ASN A 299 43.47 -5.96 29.69
N GLN A 300 44.09 -4.92 29.14
CA GLN A 300 44.46 -3.74 29.91
C GLN A 300 43.24 -2.97 30.42
N ASP A 301 42.23 -2.76 29.57
CA ASP A 301 40.96 -2.12 29.95
C ASP A 301 40.24 -2.92 31.05
N ALA A 302 40.27 -4.25 30.97
CA ALA A 302 39.73 -5.11 32.01
C ALA A 302 40.47 -4.96 33.35
N VAL A 303 41.80 -4.84 33.34
CA VAL A 303 42.61 -4.61 34.54
C VAL A 303 42.40 -3.20 35.10
N GLU A 304 42.29 -2.18 34.24
CA GLU A 304 41.98 -0.80 34.67
C GLU A 304 40.57 -0.70 35.28
N THR A 305 39.61 -1.45 34.74
CA THR A 305 38.21 -1.42 35.19
C THR A 305 37.96 -2.29 36.41
N LEU A 306 38.61 -3.46 36.53
CA LEU A 306 38.33 -4.48 37.55
C LEU A 306 39.48 -4.68 38.56
N GLY A 307 40.58 -3.92 38.43
CA GLY A 307 41.79 -4.02 39.26
C GLY A 307 42.71 -5.18 38.87
N GLU A 308 43.73 -5.46 39.69
CA GLU A 308 44.77 -6.48 39.40
C GLU A 308 44.24 -7.91 39.21
N ARG A 309 42.99 -8.18 39.58
CA ARG A 309 42.31 -9.46 39.34
C ARG A 309 41.82 -9.63 37.90
N GLY A 310 41.75 -8.55 37.12
CA GLY A 310 41.20 -8.57 35.75
C GLY A 310 39.80 -9.20 35.71
N ILE A 311 39.55 -10.07 34.73
CA ILE A 311 38.29 -10.80 34.55
C ILE A 311 38.15 -12.05 35.44
N ALA A 312 39.09 -12.32 36.35
CA ALA A 312 39.05 -13.52 37.18
C ALA A 312 37.82 -13.53 38.12
N GLY A 313 37.03 -14.62 38.06
CA GLY A 313 35.81 -14.78 38.84
C GLY A 313 34.57 -14.04 38.31
N VAL A 314 34.65 -13.45 37.11
CA VAL A 314 33.55 -12.71 36.47
C VAL A 314 33.11 -13.42 35.19
N TRP A 315 31.80 -13.67 35.05
CA TRP A 315 31.23 -14.13 33.79
C TRP A 315 31.34 -13.03 32.73
N HIS A 316 31.85 -13.39 31.56
CA HIS A 316 32.04 -12.45 30.46
C HIS A 316 31.14 -12.82 29.29
N LEU A 317 30.39 -11.84 28.78
CA LEU A 317 29.65 -11.96 27.52
C LEU A 317 30.61 -11.68 26.36
N ASP A 318 31.15 -12.72 25.73
CA ASP A 318 32.09 -12.58 24.61
C ASP A 318 31.40 -12.11 23.33
N TYR A 319 30.16 -12.55 23.08
CA TYR A 319 29.46 -12.23 21.84
C TYR A 319 27.95 -12.17 22.02
N ILE A 320 27.32 -11.19 21.37
CA ILE A 320 25.88 -11.19 21.10
C ILE A 320 25.66 -10.78 19.65
N GLY A 321 24.91 -11.60 18.91
CA GLY A 321 24.58 -11.34 17.52
C GLY A 321 23.09 -11.57 17.30
N LYS A 322 22.43 -10.67 16.59
CA LYS A 322 21.06 -10.86 16.10
C LYS A 322 21.08 -10.65 14.59
N ILE A 323 20.29 -11.42 13.84
CA ILE A 323 19.92 -11.00 12.49
C ILE A 323 19.32 -9.61 12.63
N ALA A 324 19.96 -8.61 12.03
CA ALA A 324 19.28 -7.37 11.75
C ALA A 324 18.16 -7.73 10.78
N THR A 325 16.97 -8.07 11.29
CA THR A 325 15.76 -7.84 10.52
C THR A 325 15.84 -6.37 10.21
N MET A 326 16.11 -6.02 8.93
CA MET A 326 16.11 -4.64 8.48
C MET A 326 14.86 -4.03 9.11
N ALA A 327 15.03 -3.01 9.95
CA ALA A 327 13.89 -2.25 10.44
C ALA A 327 13.05 -1.93 9.19
N PRO A 328 11.72 -2.15 9.22
CA PRO A 328 10.89 -1.90 8.06
C PRO A 328 11.27 -0.52 7.53
N LYS A 329 11.62 -0.45 6.24
CA LYS A 329 12.15 0.79 5.66
C LYS A 329 11.10 1.86 5.93
N GLU A 330 11.42 2.80 6.82
CA GLU A 330 10.49 3.85 7.20
C GLU A 330 10.76 5.05 6.30
N ILE A 331 9.73 5.47 5.59
CA ILE A 331 9.74 6.69 4.77
C ILE A 331 8.81 7.69 5.46
N ASN A 332 9.27 8.92 5.62
CA ASN A 332 8.49 10.01 6.21
C ASN A 332 8.32 11.09 5.14
N VAL A 333 7.08 11.45 4.81
CA VAL A 333 6.76 12.50 3.84
C VAL A 333 5.68 13.43 4.39
N ASP A 334 5.63 14.66 3.91
CA ASP A 334 4.55 15.59 4.27
C ASP A 334 3.25 15.17 3.57
N VAL A 335 3.31 14.79 2.28
CA VAL A 335 2.15 14.33 1.50
C VAL A 335 2.42 12.98 0.85
N LEU A 336 1.62 11.97 1.20
CA LEU A 336 1.61 10.68 0.51
C LEU A 336 0.46 10.65 -0.51
N VAL A 337 0.75 10.18 -1.72
CA VAL A 337 -0.26 9.95 -2.77
C VAL A 337 -0.36 8.45 -3.05
N ILE A 338 -1.57 7.89 -2.92
CA ILE A 338 -1.85 6.48 -3.26
C ILE A 338 -2.58 6.42 -4.60
N GLY A 339 -1.99 5.69 -5.55
CA GLY A 339 -2.46 5.48 -6.92
C GLY A 339 -1.85 6.48 -7.89
N ALA A 340 -1.37 5.98 -9.04
CA ALA A 340 -0.75 6.67 -10.15
C ALA A 340 -1.66 6.67 -11.40
N GLY A 341 -2.98 6.67 -11.19
CA GLY A 341 -3.94 7.09 -12.20
C GLY A 341 -3.92 8.62 -12.40
N PRO A 342 -4.80 9.16 -13.28
CA PRO A 342 -4.85 10.60 -13.57
C PRO A 342 -4.88 11.49 -12.33
N THR A 343 -5.68 11.14 -11.32
CA THR A 343 -5.78 11.89 -10.07
C THR A 343 -4.46 11.96 -9.32
N GLY A 344 -3.81 10.83 -9.09
CA GLY A 344 -2.57 10.81 -8.32
C GLY A 344 -1.41 11.46 -9.07
N LEU A 345 -1.34 11.26 -10.39
CA LEU A 345 -0.39 11.98 -11.24
C LEU A 345 -0.66 13.49 -11.23
N GLY A 346 -1.92 13.92 -11.16
CA GLY A 346 -2.30 15.33 -10.95
C GLY A 346 -1.78 15.89 -9.64
N ALA A 347 -1.95 15.15 -8.54
CA ALA A 347 -1.39 15.50 -7.25
C ALA A 347 0.15 15.57 -7.30
N ALA A 348 0.83 14.53 -7.79
CA ALA A 348 2.29 14.48 -7.89
C ALA A 348 2.86 15.61 -8.77
N LYS A 349 2.26 15.87 -9.93
CA LYS A 349 2.67 17.00 -10.79
C LYS A 349 2.51 18.34 -10.09
N ARG A 350 1.44 18.53 -9.30
CA ARG A 350 1.25 19.77 -8.54
C ARG A 350 2.23 19.91 -7.39
N LEU A 351 2.49 18.83 -6.65
CA LEU A 351 3.49 18.76 -5.58
C LEU A 351 4.89 19.08 -6.11
N GLN A 352 5.28 18.48 -7.24
CA GLN A 352 6.55 18.76 -7.90
C GLN A 352 6.65 20.20 -8.40
N HIS A 353 5.58 20.73 -8.98
CA HIS A 353 5.55 22.10 -9.49
C HIS A 353 5.69 23.12 -8.33
N LEU A 354 5.02 22.89 -7.19
CA LEU A 354 5.15 23.77 -6.03
C LEU A 354 6.48 23.61 -5.29
N ASN A 355 7.01 22.38 -5.25
CA ASN A 355 8.29 22.02 -4.64
C ASN A 355 8.50 22.60 -3.22
N SER A 356 7.42 22.61 -2.42
CA SER A 356 7.39 23.26 -1.09
C SER A 356 7.39 22.27 0.07
N VAL A 357 7.06 21.00 -0.18
CA VAL A 357 6.90 19.94 0.82
C VAL A 357 7.48 18.63 0.29
N ASP A 358 7.82 17.71 1.18
CA ASP A 358 8.25 16.37 0.76
C ASP A 358 7.05 15.47 0.43
N TRP A 359 7.21 14.61 -0.56
CA TRP A 359 6.11 13.80 -1.08
C TRP A 359 6.58 12.51 -1.72
N LEU A 360 5.69 11.51 -1.72
CA LEU A 360 5.88 10.22 -2.37
C LEU A 360 4.57 9.83 -3.06
N ILE A 361 4.66 9.29 -4.28
CA ILE A 361 3.53 8.61 -4.94
C ILE A 361 3.80 7.11 -5.04
N VAL A 362 2.81 6.30 -4.66
CA VAL A 362 2.87 4.84 -4.71
C VAL A 362 1.74 4.28 -5.58
N ASP A 363 2.00 3.19 -6.30
CA ASP A 363 0.97 2.41 -7.02
C ASP A 363 1.34 0.92 -6.99
N SER A 364 0.33 0.04 -6.96
CA SER A 364 0.52 -1.41 -7.00
C SER A 364 0.84 -1.94 -8.40
N ASN A 365 0.49 -1.19 -9.45
CA ASN A 365 0.81 -1.49 -10.83
C ASN A 365 2.15 -0.86 -11.22
N GLU A 366 2.93 -1.56 -12.04
CA GLU A 366 4.20 -1.05 -12.58
C GLU A 366 3.98 0.09 -13.57
N THR A 367 2.89 0.01 -14.34
CA THR A 367 2.58 1.02 -15.37
C THR A 367 1.60 2.05 -14.82
N PRO A 368 1.94 3.36 -14.82
CA PRO A 368 1.04 4.41 -14.40
C PRO A 368 -0.09 4.63 -15.43
N GLY A 369 -1.20 5.23 -14.98
CA GLY A 369 -2.38 5.52 -15.81
C GLY A 369 -3.68 4.94 -15.29
N GLY A 370 -3.65 3.89 -14.46
CA GLY A 370 -4.86 3.30 -13.87
C GLY A 370 -5.90 2.90 -14.91
N LEU A 371 -7.15 3.37 -14.76
CA LEU A 371 -8.22 3.14 -15.74
C LEU A 371 -8.07 3.94 -17.05
N ALA A 372 -7.02 4.76 -17.19
CA ALA A 372 -6.69 5.45 -18.42
C ALA A 372 -5.46 4.83 -19.13
N SER A 373 -5.08 3.61 -18.75
CA SER A 373 -4.02 2.85 -19.42
C SER A 373 -4.48 2.21 -20.73
N THR A 374 -3.51 1.66 -21.47
CA THR A 374 -3.70 0.95 -22.74
C THR A 374 -3.01 -0.41 -22.65
N ASP A 375 -3.75 -1.47 -22.96
CA ASP A 375 -3.20 -2.82 -23.09
C ASP A 375 -2.82 -3.11 -24.54
N THR A 376 -1.90 -4.05 -24.75
CA THR A 376 -1.48 -4.51 -26.08
C THR A 376 -1.65 -6.02 -26.19
N THR A 377 -2.30 -6.49 -27.26
CA THR A 377 -2.42 -7.93 -27.54
C THR A 377 -1.11 -8.52 -28.07
N PRO A 378 -0.89 -9.84 -27.98
CA PRO A 378 0.29 -10.48 -28.55
C PRO A 378 0.46 -10.21 -30.06
N GLU A 379 -0.64 -9.96 -30.77
CA GLU A 379 -0.63 -9.65 -32.19
C GLU A 379 -0.30 -8.18 -32.50
N GLY A 380 -0.13 -7.32 -31.49
CA GLY A 380 0.26 -5.91 -31.64
C GLY A 380 -0.92 -4.94 -31.78
N PHE A 381 -2.13 -5.31 -31.35
CA PHE A 381 -3.27 -4.38 -31.29
C PHE A 381 -3.35 -3.71 -29.93
N LEU A 382 -3.58 -2.40 -29.92
CA LEU A 382 -3.77 -1.62 -28.70
C LEU A 382 -5.27 -1.53 -28.36
N PHE A 383 -5.59 -1.61 -27.08
CA PHE A 383 -6.93 -1.36 -26.55
C PHE A 383 -6.85 -0.56 -25.27
N ASP A 384 -7.44 0.63 -25.27
CA ASP A 384 -7.62 1.41 -24.05
C ASP A 384 -8.57 0.69 -23.08
N VAL A 385 -8.52 1.05 -21.80
CA VAL A 385 -9.46 0.58 -20.76
C VAL A 385 -10.83 1.27 -20.93
N GLY A 386 -11.45 1.13 -22.11
CA GLY A 386 -12.65 1.82 -22.55
C GLY A 386 -12.37 2.95 -23.55
N GLY A 387 -13.41 3.46 -24.22
CA GLY A 387 -13.31 4.53 -25.21
C GLY A 387 -12.92 5.88 -24.58
N HIS A 388 -11.64 6.23 -24.66
CA HIS A 388 -11.10 7.48 -24.16
C HIS A 388 -10.80 8.46 -25.30
N VAL A 389 -11.17 9.73 -25.07
CA VAL A 389 -10.82 10.86 -25.93
C VAL A 389 -10.45 12.05 -25.07
N ILE A 390 -9.46 12.84 -25.49
CA ILE A 390 -9.02 14.00 -24.72
C ILE A 390 -9.78 15.25 -25.15
N PHE A 391 -10.56 15.79 -24.22
CA PHE A 391 -11.11 17.14 -24.22
C PHE A 391 -10.97 17.68 -22.80
N SER A 392 -10.76 18.98 -22.65
CA SER A 392 -10.29 19.56 -21.40
C SER A 392 -11.07 20.80 -21.02
N HIS A 393 -11.41 20.89 -19.73
CA HIS A 393 -11.99 22.08 -19.12
C HIS A 393 -10.92 22.98 -18.46
N TYR A 394 -9.64 22.58 -18.48
CA TYR A 394 -8.58 23.20 -17.66
C TYR A 394 -7.29 23.46 -18.43
N LYS A 395 -6.83 24.70 -18.43
CA LYS A 395 -5.52 25.05 -19.02
C LYS A 395 -4.34 24.40 -18.31
N TYR A 396 -4.45 24.13 -17.01
CA TYR A 396 -3.40 23.41 -16.28
C TYR A 396 -3.22 21.98 -16.80
N PHE A 397 -4.32 21.28 -17.06
CA PHE A 397 -4.29 19.95 -17.67
C PHE A 397 -3.70 20.02 -19.08
N ASP A 398 -4.13 20.97 -19.90
CA ASP A 398 -3.57 21.20 -21.24
C ASP A 398 -2.05 21.41 -21.19
N ASP A 399 -1.56 22.24 -20.26
CA ASP A 399 -0.14 22.53 -20.11
C ASP A 399 0.66 21.25 -19.79
N VAL A 400 0.15 20.40 -18.91
CA VAL A 400 0.82 19.17 -18.47
C VAL A 400 0.87 18.12 -19.58
N ILE A 401 -0.24 17.89 -20.30
CA ILE A 401 -0.22 16.91 -21.39
C ILE A 401 0.65 17.38 -22.57
N ASN A 402 0.74 18.70 -22.80
CA ASN A 402 1.65 19.26 -23.81
C ASN A 402 3.12 19.24 -23.34
N GLU A 403 3.40 19.29 -22.04
CA GLU A 403 4.76 19.05 -21.52
C GLU A 403 5.16 17.59 -21.75
N ALA A 404 4.26 16.65 -21.48
CA ALA A 404 4.51 15.22 -21.62
C ALA A 404 4.66 14.77 -23.09
N LEU A 405 3.85 15.32 -23.99
CA LEU A 405 3.86 15.04 -25.42
C LEU A 405 3.96 16.36 -26.21
N PRO A 406 5.17 16.94 -26.33
CA PRO A 406 5.35 18.32 -26.79
C PRO A 406 5.30 18.50 -28.31
N LYS A 407 5.44 17.43 -29.10
CA LYS A 407 5.52 17.57 -30.55
C LYS A 407 4.13 17.55 -31.15
N THR A 408 3.99 18.21 -32.30
CA THR A 408 2.72 18.20 -33.04
C THR A 408 2.38 16.80 -33.57
N ASP A 409 3.39 15.99 -33.93
CA ASP A 409 3.23 14.61 -34.40
C ASP A 409 3.01 13.59 -33.29
N ASP A 410 3.06 14.00 -32.01
CA ASP A 410 2.64 13.16 -30.88
C ASP A 410 1.11 13.04 -30.79
N TRP A 411 0.36 13.78 -31.62
CA TRP A 411 -1.10 13.87 -31.54
C TRP A 411 -1.79 13.81 -32.90
N TYR A 412 -2.95 13.17 -32.94
CA TYR A 412 -3.94 13.31 -34.00
C TYR A 412 -5.14 14.12 -33.50
N GLU A 413 -5.59 15.08 -34.31
CA GLU A 413 -6.82 15.83 -34.06
C GLU A 413 -7.97 15.22 -34.85
N HIS A 414 -9.10 15.03 -34.17
CA HIS A 414 -10.27 14.38 -34.74
C HIS A 414 -11.50 15.27 -34.58
N GLN A 415 -12.35 15.26 -35.62
CA GLN A 415 -13.73 15.71 -35.49
C GLN A 415 -14.54 14.59 -34.84
N ARG A 416 -15.43 14.94 -33.92
CA ARG A 416 -16.20 13.95 -33.18
C ARG A 416 -17.42 13.46 -33.96
N ILE A 417 -17.23 12.34 -34.65
CA ILE A 417 -18.24 11.74 -35.49
C ILE A 417 -18.83 10.50 -34.79
N SER A 418 -20.01 10.66 -34.20
CA SER A 418 -20.67 9.62 -33.42
C SER A 418 -22.12 9.40 -33.84
N TYR A 419 -22.54 8.14 -33.78
CA TYR A 419 -23.86 7.70 -34.21
C TYR A 419 -24.50 6.75 -33.19
N VAL A 420 -25.82 6.65 -33.25
CA VAL A 420 -26.64 5.66 -32.58
C VAL A 420 -27.14 4.67 -33.62
N ARG A 421 -27.01 3.37 -33.35
CA ARG A 421 -27.60 2.30 -34.14
C ARG A 421 -29.06 2.08 -33.71
N TYR A 422 -30.01 2.28 -34.61
CA TYR A 422 -31.43 2.07 -34.29
C TYR A 422 -32.19 1.64 -35.54
N GLN A 423 -32.89 0.50 -35.50
CA GLN A 423 -33.68 -0.05 -36.61
C GLN A 423 -32.92 -0.10 -37.94
N GLY A 424 -31.66 -0.53 -37.92
CA GLY A 424 -30.81 -0.61 -39.11
C GLY A 424 -30.27 0.75 -39.59
N LEU A 425 -30.59 1.86 -38.93
CA LEU A 425 -30.14 3.21 -39.28
C LEU A 425 -28.96 3.65 -38.41
N TRP A 426 -28.12 4.51 -38.97
CA TRP A 426 -27.09 5.25 -38.25
C TRP A 426 -27.57 6.68 -38.01
N VAL A 427 -28.15 6.92 -36.83
CA VAL A 427 -28.69 8.23 -36.44
C VAL A 427 -27.56 9.06 -35.80
N PRO A 428 -27.21 10.25 -36.31
CA PRO A 428 -26.16 11.08 -35.72
C PRO A 428 -26.47 11.42 -34.25
N TYR A 429 -25.44 11.43 -33.41
CA TYR A 429 -25.56 11.91 -32.03
C TYR A 429 -25.59 13.45 -31.98
N PRO A 430 -26.45 14.08 -31.15
CA PRO A 430 -27.41 13.48 -30.21
C PRO A 430 -28.66 12.94 -30.90
N PHE A 431 -29.14 11.77 -30.48
CA PHE A 431 -30.28 11.06 -31.07
C PHE A 431 -31.55 11.91 -31.14
N GLN A 432 -31.88 12.55 -30.02
CA GLN A 432 -33.04 13.43 -29.85
C GLN A 432 -33.05 14.63 -30.82
N ASN A 433 -31.88 15.04 -31.32
CA ASN A 433 -31.76 16.15 -32.28
C ASN A 433 -31.83 15.69 -33.75
N ASN A 434 -31.80 14.38 -33.99
CA ASN A 434 -31.61 13.76 -35.30
C ASN A 434 -32.73 12.76 -35.66
N ILE A 435 -33.90 12.90 -35.04
CA ILE A 435 -35.06 12.06 -35.37
C ILE A 435 -35.50 12.18 -36.85
N ALA A 436 -35.06 13.23 -37.56
CA ALA A 436 -35.31 13.43 -38.99
C ALA A 436 -34.88 12.24 -39.88
N ILE A 437 -33.97 11.39 -39.38
CA ILE A 437 -33.49 10.17 -40.05
C ILE A 437 -34.46 8.99 -39.88
N LEU A 438 -35.33 9.00 -38.86
CA LEU A 438 -36.26 7.91 -38.55
C LEU A 438 -37.42 7.84 -39.55
N PRO A 439 -38.19 6.74 -39.61
CA PRO A 439 -39.44 6.68 -40.36
C PRO A 439 -40.43 7.78 -39.93
N LYS A 440 -41.26 8.29 -40.85
CA LYS A 440 -42.14 9.46 -40.59
C LYS A 440 -43.15 9.24 -39.46
N GLU A 441 -43.66 8.02 -39.31
CA GLU A 441 -44.54 7.67 -38.18
C GLU A 441 -43.83 7.77 -36.84
N GLU A 442 -42.58 7.31 -36.78
CA GLU A 442 -41.73 7.37 -35.60
C GLU A 442 -41.34 8.83 -35.26
N GLN A 443 -41.07 9.65 -36.28
CA GLN A 443 -40.87 11.09 -36.12
C GLN A 443 -42.09 11.77 -35.48
N ALA A 444 -43.29 11.46 -35.96
CA ALA A 444 -44.53 12.06 -35.46
C ALA A 444 -44.76 11.72 -33.97
N ARG A 445 -44.52 10.46 -33.58
CA ARG A 445 -44.61 10.04 -32.17
C ARG A 445 -43.58 10.73 -31.29
N CYS A 446 -42.31 10.77 -31.73
CA CYS A 446 -41.25 11.46 -30.98
C CYS A 446 -41.55 12.96 -30.81
N LEU A 447 -42.04 13.63 -31.85
CA LEU A 447 -42.39 15.04 -31.79
C LEU A 447 -43.61 15.30 -30.89
N GLY A 448 -44.64 14.45 -30.95
CA GLY A 448 -45.82 14.56 -30.10
C GLY A 448 -45.45 14.57 -28.61
N ASP A 449 -44.73 13.54 -28.17
CA ASP A 449 -44.35 13.41 -26.76
C ASP A 449 -43.35 14.48 -26.31
N LEU A 450 -42.46 14.93 -27.22
CA LEU A 450 -41.54 16.04 -26.95
C LEU A 450 -42.30 17.36 -26.75
N ILE A 451 -43.35 17.60 -27.55
CA ILE A 451 -44.24 18.77 -27.39
C ILE A 451 -44.98 18.67 -26.05
N ASP A 452 -45.52 17.52 -25.70
CA ASP A 452 -46.20 17.30 -24.42
C ASP A 452 -45.26 17.56 -23.23
N ALA A 453 -44.03 17.06 -23.29
CA ALA A 453 -43.00 17.32 -22.29
C ALA A 453 -42.69 18.83 -22.15
N ALA A 454 -42.56 19.54 -23.27
CA ALA A 454 -42.28 20.98 -23.27
C ALA A 454 -43.45 21.83 -22.76
N VAL A 455 -44.70 21.45 -23.09
CA VAL A 455 -45.91 22.10 -22.57
C VAL A 455 -46.00 21.89 -21.06
N ALA A 456 -45.79 20.64 -20.60
CA ALA A 456 -45.78 20.32 -19.18
C ALA A 456 -44.68 21.09 -18.43
N ALA A 457 -43.47 21.21 -19.01
CA ALA A 457 -42.37 21.96 -18.40
C ALA A 457 -42.70 23.44 -18.17
N ARG A 458 -43.57 24.05 -19.00
CA ARG A 458 -43.93 25.47 -18.89
C ARG A 458 -44.83 25.81 -17.69
N VAL A 459 -45.58 24.83 -17.19
CA VAL A 459 -46.55 25.00 -16.10
C VAL A 459 -46.08 24.43 -14.76
N ARG A 460 -44.92 23.76 -14.72
CA ARG A 460 -44.34 23.20 -13.50
C ARG A 460 -43.76 24.28 -12.59
N SER A 461 -43.93 24.08 -11.29
CA SER A 461 -43.22 24.88 -10.28
C SER A 461 -41.71 24.58 -10.33
N PRO A 462 -40.83 25.57 -10.12
CA PRO A 462 -39.40 25.33 -9.94
C PRO A 462 -39.04 24.36 -8.80
N SER A 463 -39.94 24.17 -7.83
CA SER A 463 -39.79 23.22 -6.73
C SER A 463 -40.09 21.77 -7.12
N ASP A 464 -40.79 21.53 -8.23
CA ASP A 464 -41.13 20.20 -8.74
C ASP A 464 -39.93 19.63 -9.52
N LYS A 465 -38.99 19.03 -8.79
CA LYS A 465 -37.82 18.34 -9.36
C LYS A 465 -38.14 16.88 -9.67
N PRO A 466 -37.55 16.29 -10.73
CA PRO A 466 -37.71 14.86 -11.00
C PRO A 466 -37.13 14.01 -9.86
N ALA A 467 -37.84 12.95 -9.48
CA ALA A 467 -37.45 12.05 -8.40
C ALA A 467 -36.26 11.15 -8.77
N ASN A 468 -36.10 10.83 -10.06
CA ASN A 468 -35.03 9.97 -10.57
C ASN A 468 -34.68 10.32 -12.03
N PHE A 469 -33.71 9.61 -12.59
CA PHE A 469 -33.22 9.84 -13.94
C PHE A 469 -34.23 9.45 -15.03
N ASP A 470 -35.06 8.43 -14.81
CA ASP A 470 -36.12 8.08 -15.77
C ASP A 470 -37.14 9.20 -15.91
N GLU A 471 -37.60 9.74 -14.78
CA GLU A 471 -38.53 10.86 -14.77
C GLU A 471 -37.88 12.11 -15.37
N TRP A 472 -36.60 12.36 -15.08
CA TRP A 472 -35.87 13.44 -15.74
C TRP A 472 -35.85 13.25 -17.26
N ASN A 473 -35.61 12.04 -17.77
CA ASN A 473 -35.63 11.76 -19.21
C ASN A 473 -37.00 12.06 -19.81
N ILE A 474 -38.08 11.53 -19.24
CA ILE A 474 -39.45 11.77 -19.73
C ILE A 474 -39.77 13.27 -19.75
N ARG A 475 -39.42 14.00 -18.68
CA ARG A 475 -39.64 15.44 -18.56
C ARG A 475 -38.83 16.27 -19.58
N ASN A 476 -37.70 15.75 -20.08
CA ASN A 476 -36.82 16.48 -21.00
C ASN A 476 -37.00 16.09 -22.47
N VAL A 477 -37.22 14.81 -22.76
CA VAL A 477 -37.28 14.28 -24.14
C VAL A 477 -38.64 13.71 -24.54
N GLY A 478 -39.58 13.53 -23.61
CA GLY A 478 -40.85 12.85 -23.86
C GLY A 478 -40.76 11.32 -23.75
N GLU A 479 -41.91 10.66 -23.62
CA GLU A 479 -41.97 9.20 -23.37
C GLU A 479 -41.36 8.40 -24.52
N ARG A 480 -41.70 8.71 -25.78
CA ARG A 480 -41.22 7.91 -26.91
C ARG A 480 -39.70 7.93 -27.07
N LEU A 481 -39.07 9.10 -26.98
CA LEU A 481 -37.60 9.21 -27.03
C LEU A 481 -36.93 8.53 -25.83
N ASN A 482 -37.61 8.52 -24.67
CA ASN A 482 -37.15 7.77 -23.52
C ASN A 482 -37.22 6.25 -23.80
N GLU A 483 -38.34 5.77 -24.33
CA GLU A 483 -38.60 4.36 -24.62
C GLU A 483 -37.61 3.77 -25.64
N ILE A 484 -37.33 4.47 -26.75
CA ILE A 484 -36.54 3.91 -27.85
C ILE A 484 -35.03 4.11 -27.71
N PHE A 485 -34.61 5.11 -26.92
CA PHE A 485 -33.20 5.43 -26.78
C PHE A 485 -32.78 5.60 -25.32
N MET A 486 -33.28 6.60 -24.60
CA MET A 486 -32.67 6.97 -23.31
C MET A 486 -32.74 5.83 -22.28
N ARG A 487 -33.91 5.20 -22.09
CA ARG A 487 -34.12 4.10 -21.13
C ARG A 487 -33.31 2.85 -21.49
N PRO A 488 -33.42 2.26 -22.70
CA PRO A 488 -32.67 1.04 -23.03
C PRO A 488 -31.15 1.29 -23.11
N TYR A 489 -30.71 2.42 -23.69
CA TYR A 489 -29.29 2.75 -23.76
C TYR A 489 -28.68 2.95 -22.37
N ASN A 490 -29.32 3.73 -21.49
CA ASN A 490 -28.77 3.97 -20.16
C ASN A 490 -28.78 2.71 -19.31
N PHE A 491 -29.78 1.82 -19.42
CA PHE A 491 -29.69 0.51 -18.76
C PHE A 491 -28.48 -0.29 -19.26
N LYS A 492 -28.21 -0.31 -20.58
CA LYS A 492 -27.03 -0.98 -21.14
C LYS A 492 -25.70 -0.33 -20.73
N VAL A 493 -25.64 0.97 -20.50
CA VAL A 493 -24.42 1.66 -20.03
C VAL A 493 -24.21 1.44 -18.54
N TRP A 494 -25.20 1.78 -17.74
CA TRP A 494 -25.07 1.84 -16.28
C TRP A 494 -25.21 0.50 -15.61
N ALA A 495 -25.76 -0.49 -16.30
CA ALA A 495 -26.20 -1.76 -15.72
C ALA A 495 -27.15 -1.53 -14.53
N VAL A 496 -27.88 -0.43 -14.50
CA VAL A 496 -28.81 -0.06 -13.43
C VAL A 496 -30.04 0.59 -14.07
N PRO A 497 -31.27 0.27 -13.62
CA PRO A 497 -32.47 0.94 -14.13
C PRO A 497 -32.41 2.45 -13.92
N THR A 498 -32.84 3.23 -14.91
CA THR A 498 -32.93 4.70 -14.86
C THR A 498 -33.78 5.21 -13.69
N THR A 499 -34.73 4.40 -13.20
CA THR A 499 -35.57 4.71 -12.03
C THR A 499 -34.81 4.64 -10.69
N LYS A 500 -33.62 4.04 -10.66
CA LYS A 500 -32.76 3.92 -9.46
C LYS A 500 -31.57 4.89 -9.45
N MET A 501 -31.50 5.77 -10.43
CA MET A 501 -30.42 6.76 -10.55
C MET A 501 -30.96 8.15 -10.24
N ASN A 502 -30.15 8.99 -9.60
CA ASN A 502 -30.47 10.40 -9.44
C ASN A 502 -30.24 11.16 -10.77
N SER A 503 -30.67 12.43 -10.84
CA SER A 503 -30.57 13.26 -12.06
C SER A 503 -29.70 14.51 -11.88
N THR A 504 -28.98 14.67 -10.77
CA THR A 504 -28.18 15.88 -10.49
C THR A 504 -26.88 15.91 -11.29
N TRP A 505 -26.36 14.74 -11.68
CA TRP A 505 -25.11 14.57 -12.44
C TRP A 505 -25.23 14.87 -13.94
N VAL A 506 -26.46 14.99 -14.47
CA VAL A 506 -26.71 14.98 -15.93
C VAL A 506 -26.11 16.18 -16.66
N GLY A 507 -25.91 17.31 -15.98
CA GLY A 507 -25.23 18.54 -16.43
C GLY A 507 -24.95 18.62 -17.94
N GLU A 508 -23.68 18.51 -18.33
CA GLU A 508 -23.24 18.50 -19.74
C GLU A 508 -23.28 17.11 -20.41
N ARG A 509 -23.71 16.07 -19.68
CA ARG A 509 -23.68 14.67 -20.14
C ARG A 509 -24.88 14.31 -21.02
N VAL A 510 -26.02 14.98 -20.82
CA VAL A 510 -27.24 14.72 -21.61
C VAL A 510 -27.71 16.01 -22.28
N ALA A 511 -27.76 16.01 -23.62
CA ALA A 511 -28.22 17.17 -24.38
C ALA A 511 -29.73 17.41 -24.18
N ALA A 512 -30.10 18.57 -23.64
CA ALA A 512 -31.50 18.97 -23.62
C ALA A 512 -31.97 19.27 -25.07
N PRO A 513 -33.07 18.64 -25.56
CA PRO A 513 -33.57 18.91 -26.89
C PRO A 513 -34.19 20.31 -26.95
N ASN A 514 -33.88 21.05 -28.01
CA ASN A 514 -34.59 22.28 -28.33
C ASN A 514 -35.75 21.94 -29.27
N VAL A 515 -36.99 21.98 -28.78
CA VAL A 515 -38.19 21.58 -29.56
C VAL A 515 -38.23 22.27 -30.93
N LYS A 516 -37.96 23.58 -30.99
CA LYS A 516 -37.94 24.32 -32.26
C LYS A 516 -36.89 23.77 -33.23
N GLN A 517 -35.69 23.47 -32.73
CA GLN A 517 -34.63 22.90 -33.53
C GLN A 517 -34.97 21.49 -34.02
N VAL A 518 -35.48 20.62 -33.13
CA VAL A 518 -35.86 19.23 -33.46
C VAL A 518 -36.96 19.22 -34.52
N THR A 519 -38.02 20.02 -34.34
CA THR A 519 -39.10 20.16 -35.32
C THR A 519 -38.60 20.73 -36.64
N THR A 520 -37.73 21.74 -36.61
CA THR A 520 -37.13 22.32 -37.83
C THR A 520 -36.31 21.27 -38.59
N ASN A 521 -35.49 20.49 -37.89
CA ASN A 521 -34.68 19.42 -38.49
C ASN A 521 -35.57 18.34 -39.12
N ALA A 522 -36.65 17.93 -38.43
CA ALA A 522 -37.58 16.93 -38.93
C ALA A 522 -38.35 17.40 -40.19
N ILE A 523 -38.78 18.66 -40.22
CA ILE A 523 -39.46 19.26 -41.39
C ILE A 523 -38.51 19.39 -42.58
N LEU A 524 -37.29 19.87 -42.34
CA LEU A 524 -36.30 20.13 -43.40
C LEU A 524 -35.47 18.89 -43.79
N ASN A 525 -35.74 17.72 -43.18
CA ASN A 525 -34.91 16.51 -43.28
C ASN A 525 -33.41 16.79 -43.08
N LYS A 526 -33.08 17.62 -42.08
CA LYS A 526 -31.72 18.03 -41.77
C LYS A 526 -31.14 17.20 -40.63
N ALA A 527 -29.96 16.64 -40.83
CA ALA A 527 -29.14 16.11 -39.75
C ALA A 527 -28.36 17.23 -39.05
N ALA A 528 -28.29 17.16 -37.72
CA ALA A 528 -27.47 18.01 -36.88
C ALA A 528 -26.36 17.17 -36.23
N GLY A 529 -25.16 17.21 -36.83
CA GLY A 529 -23.93 16.67 -36.21
C GLY A 529 -23.28 17.68 -35.26
N ASN A 530 -22.24 17.22 -34.53
CA ASN A 530 -21.34 18.03 -33.68
C ASN A 530 -22.00 18.82 -32.53
N TRP A 531 -22.26 18.14 -31.39
CA TRP A 531 -22.78 18.77 -30.16
C TRP A 531 -21.95 18.40 -28.93
N GLY A 532 -21.59 19.35 -28.07
CA GLY A 532 -20.96 19.07 -26.76
C GLY A 532 -19.46 19.39 -26.70
N PRO A 533 -18.85 19.32 -25.50
CA PRO A 533 -17.50 19.86 -25.23
C PRO A 533 -16.37 19.11 -25.96
N ASN A 534 -16.66 17.91 -26.46
CA ASN A 534 -15.74 17.05 -27.19
C ASN A 534 -15.98 17.06 -28.71
N ALA A 535 -16.65 18.07 -29.28
CA ALA A 535 -16.91 18.18 -30.72
C ALA A 535 -15.64 18.04 -31.59
N THR A 536 -14.50 18.43 -31.04
CA THR A 536 -13.15 18.04 -31.47
C THR A 536 -12.43 17.41 -30.29
N PHE A 537 -11.55 16.45 -30.57
CA PHE A 537 -10.69 15.86 -29.53
C PHE A 537 -9.31 15.55 -30.09
N ARG A 538 -8.33 15.43 -29.19
CA ARG A 538 -6.99 14.96 -29.52
C ARG A 538 -6.83 13.52 -29.03
N PHE A 539 -6.05 12.73 -29.77
CA PHE A 539 -5.66 11.38 -29.38
C PHE A 539 -4.15 11.22 -29.58
N PRO A 540 -3.43 10.55 -28.66
CA PRO A 540 -1.99 10.38 -28.78
C PRO A 540 -1.65 9.52 -30.00
N ALA A 541 -0.63 9.90 -30.74
CA ALA A 541 -0.22 9.17 -31.93
C ALA A 541 0.24 7.76 -31.58
N ARG A 542 0.86 7.52 -30.42
CA ARG A 542 1.43 6.21 -30.04
C ARG A 542 1.06 5.86 -28.61
N GLY A 543 0.96 4.56 -28.31
CA GLY A 543 0.77 4.05 -26.95
C GLY A 543 -0.66 4.16 -26.40
N GLY A 544 -1.64 4.54 -27.23
CA GLY A 544 -3.01 4.79 -26.80
C GLY A 544 -3.10 5.84 -25.69
N THR A 545 -4.23 5.92 -25.01
CA THR A 545 -4.41 6.89 -23.91
C THR A 545 -3.38 6.68 -22.78
N GLY A 546 -2.97 5.44 -22.52
CA GLY A 546 -1.95 5.09 -21.52
C GLY A 546 -0.61 5.75 -21.77
N GLY A 547 -0.23 5.93 -23.05
CA GLY A 547 1.01 6.61 -23.43
C GLY A 547 1.10 8.05 -22.90
N ILE A 548 -0.03 8.75 -22.76
CA ILE A 548 -0.06 10.08 -22.13
C ILE A 548 0.40 9.99 -20.68
N TRP A 549 -0.14 9.03 -19.92
CA TRP A 549 0.07 8.93 -18.49
C TRP A 549 1.44 8.38 -18.12
N THR A 550 1.98 7.47 -18.94
CA THR A 550 3.40 7.09 -18.88
C THR A 550 4.28 8.32 -19.10
N ALA A 551 4.05 9.10 -20.17
CA ALA A 551 4.84 10.29 -20.45
C ALA A 551 4.72 11.36 -19.34
N VAL A 552 3.53 11.56 -18.76
CA VAL A 552 3.34 12.46 -17.61
C VAL A 552 4.13 11.96 -16.39
N ALA A 553 4.09 10.67 -16.09
CA ALA A 553 4.85 10.08 -14.99
C ALA A 553 6.37 10.19 -15.20
N ASP A 554 6.86 10.07 -16.44
CA ASP A 554 8.28 10.22 -16.78
C ASP A 554 8.82 11.64 -16.50
N THR A 555 7.95 12.65 -16.48
CA THR A 555 8.33 14.01 -16.10
C THR A 555 8.50 14.21 -14.59
N LEU A 556 8.12 13.23 -13.76
CA LEU A 556 8.27 13.30 -12.31
C LEU A 556 9.70 12.96 -11.88
N ASP A 557 10.09 13.43 -10.69
CA ASP A 557 11.28 12.93 -10.00
C ASP A 557 11.08 11.45 -9.65
N GLN A 558 11.81 10.59 -10.34
CA GLN A 558 11.69 9.14 -10.21
C GLN A 558 12.09 8.64 -8.80
N SER A 559 12.86 9.43 -8.03
CA SER A 559 13.16 9.09 -6.63
C SER A 559 11.95 9.22 -5.70
N LYS A 560 10.90 9.93 -6.15
CA LYS A 560 9.62 10.14 -5.46
C LYS A 560 8.48 9.27 -5.99
N THR A 561 8.78 8.32 -6.87
CA THR A 561 7.81 7.36 -7.42
C THR A 561 8.11 5.95 -6.93
N ARG A 562 7.05 5.17 -6.69
CA ARG A 562 7.16 3.76 -6.27
C ARG A 562 6.03 2.93 -6.87
N PHE A 563 6.28 2.35 -8.04
CA PHE A 563 5.27 1.64 -8.85
C PHE A 563 5.56 0.14 -8.93
N GLY A 564 4.53 -0.69 -8.86
CA GLY A 564 4.62 -2.14 -8.90
C GLY A 564 4.34 -2.79 -7.54
N GLU A 565 4.62 -4.08 -7.40
CA GLU A 565 4.24 -4.82 -6.19
C GLU A 565 4.79 -4.22 -4.89
N HIS A 566 5.97 -3.60 -4.95
CA HIS A 566 6.63 -2.96 -3.82
C HIS A 566 6.01 -1.60 -3.45
N GLY A 567 5.18 -1.01 -4.32
CA GLY A 567 4.35 0.17 -4.06
C GLY A 567 2.92 -0.17 -3.64
N ALA A 568 2.55 -1.46 -3.62
CA ALA A 568 1.19 -1.87 -3.27
C ALA A 568 0.88 -1.62 -1.79
N VAL A 569 -0.20 -0.89 -1.53
CA VAL A 569 -0.70 -0.61 -0.18
C VAL A 569 -1.48 -1.80 0.35
N THR A 570 -1.21 -2.22 1.58
CA THR A 570 -1.89 -3.34 2.25
C THR A 570 -2.72 -2.90 3.46
N LYS A 571 -2.36 -1.79 4.09
CA LYS A 571 -3.08 -1.24 5.23
C LYS A 571 -2.84 0.26 5.36
N VAL A 572 -3.86 1.00 5.79
CA VAL A 572 -3.77 2.41 6.18
C VAL A 572 -4.14 2.53 7.66
N ASP A 573 -3.25 3.09 8.46
CA ASP A 573 -3.53 3.46 9.86
C ASP A 573 -3.69 4.98 9.93
N ALA A 574 -4.93 5.44 10.10
CA ALA A 574 -5.26 6.86 10.17
C ALA A 574 -4.84 7.51 11.49
N ASP A 575 -4.84 6.77 12.60
CA ASP A 575 -4.54 7.31 13.93
C ASP A 575 -3.04 7.55 14.09
N SER A 576 -2.21 6.63 13.57
CA SER A 576 -0.76 6.79 13.53
C SER A 576 -0.23 7.45 12.26
N LYS A 577 -1.12 7.84 11.32
CA LYS A 577 -0.81 8.39 10.00
C LYS A 577 0.28 7.60 9.27
N THR A 578 0.10 6.28 9.19
CA THR A 578 1.06 5.35 8.60
C THR A 578 0.40 4.46 7.55
N VAL A 579 1.04 4.29 6.40
CA VAL A 579 0.64 3.35 5.35
C VAL A 579 1.63 2.19 5.31
N HIS A 580 1.10 0.97 5.25
CA HIS A 580 1.87 -0.26 5.11
C HIS A 580 1.90 -0.68 3.64
N LEU A 581 3.10 -0.93 3.11
CA LEU A 581 3.27 -1.48 1.77
C LEU A 581 3.48 -3.00 1.82
N LYS A 582 3.25 -3.67 0.69
CA LYS A 582 3.31 -5.14 0.55
C LYS A 582 4.70 -5.72 0.88
N ASP A 583 5.77 -4.96 0.65
CA ASP A 583 7.13 -5.39 0.94
C ASP A 583 7.59 -5.12 2.39
N GLY A 584 6.69 -4.65 3.25
CA GLY A 584 6.96 -4.33 4.65
C GLY A 584 7.46 -2.90 4.90
N THR A 585 7.64 -2.08 3.86
CA THR A 585 7.93 -0.64 3.99
C THR A 585 6.78 0.08 4.72
N LEU A 586 7.12 0.98 5.64
CA LEU A 586 6.16 1.84 6.33
C LEU A 586 6.33 3.28 5.85
N VAL A 587 5.24 3.91 5.42
CA VAL A 587 5.26 5.30 4.99
C VAL A 587 4.42 6.15 5.94
N LYS A 588 5.06 7.00 6.73
CA LYS A 588 4.35 8.00 7.53
C LYS A 588 4.08 9.24 6.69
N TYR A 589 2.90 9.83 6.89
CA TYR A 589 2.43 10.98 6.13
C TYR A 589 1.95 12.11 7.03
N GLY A 590 2.08 13.36 6.58
CA GLY A 590 1.38 14.50 7.16
C GLY A 590 -0.09 14.53 6.73
N SER A 591 -0.31 14.50 5.41
CA SER A 591 -1.62 14.35 4.76
C SER A 591 -1.59 13.24 3.72
N LEU A 592 -2.72 12.57 3.50
CA LEU A 592 -2.87 11.48 2.55
C LEU A 592 -3.83 11.87 1.42
N ILE A 593 -3.38 11.81 0.17
CA ILE A 593 -4.27 11.85 -0.99
C ILE A 593 -4.46 10.41 -1.48
N SER A 594 -5.64 9.85 -1.25
CA SER A 594 -5.96 8.50 -1.68
C SER A 594 -6.81 8.53 -2.95
N THR A 595 -6.38 7.80 -3.98
CA THR A 595 -7.09 7.74 -5.27
C THR A 595 -7.60 6.35 -5.64
N MET A 596 -7.37 5.37 -4.76
CA MET A 596 -8.06 4.08 -4.82
C MET A 596 -9.57 4.25 -4.57
N ALA A 597 -10.34 3.21 -4.87
CA ALA A 597 -11.77 3.23 -4.61
C ALA A 597 -12.05 3.41 -3.10
N VAL A 598 -13.00 4.28 -2.75
CA VAL A 598 -13.20 4.68 -1.34
C VAL A 598 -13.70 3.53 -0.46
N ASP A 599 -14.40 2.56 -1.05
CA ASP A 599 -14.77 1.29 -0.44
C ASP A 599 -13.53 0.46 -0.10
N GLN A 600 -12.59 0.29 -1.04
CA GLN A 600 -11.30 -0.39 -0.81
C GLN A 600 -10.42 0.36 0.21
N LEU A 601 -10.48 1.69 0.23
CA LEU A 601 -9.82 2.50 1.25
C LEU A 601 -10.41 2.22 2.64
N ALA A 602 -11.73 2.12 2.76
CA ALA A 602 -12.40 1.79 4.02
C ALA A 602 -12.05 0.38 4.52
N GLU A 603 -11.86 -0.58 3.60
CA GLU A 603 -11.32 -1.91 3.91
C GLU A 603 -9.86 -1.82 4.41
N SER A 604 -9.01 -1.08 3.69
CA SER A 604 -7.60 -0.90 4.04
C SER A 604 -7.39 -0.18 5.38
N LEU A 605 -8.35 0.67 5.77
CA LEU A 605 -8.42 1.32 7.08
C LEU A 605 -8.88 0.38 8.20
N GLY A 606 -9.58 -0.71 7.87
CA GLY A 606 -10.29 -1.54 8.84
C GLY A 606 -11.45 -0.81 9.54
N ASP A 607 -11.97 0.27 8.93
CA ASP A 607 -12.98 1.13 9.53
C ASP A 607 -14.40 0.65 9.20
N VAL A 608 -14.97 -0.15 10.10
CA VAL A 608 -16.30 -0.74 9.96
C VAL A 608 -17.39 0.33 9.85
N LYS A 609 -17.23 1.50 10.50
CA LYS A 609 -18.22 2.58 10.42
C LYS A 609 -18.23 3.19 9.02
N LEU A 610 -17.04 3.49 8.49
CA LEU A 610 -16.90 4.02 7.14
C LEU A 610 -17.42 3.03 6.10
N GLN A 611 -17.05 1.75 6.20
CA GLN A 611 -17.56 0.69 5.31
C GLN A 611 -19.08 0.68 5.27
N LYS A 612 -19.73 0.72 6.45
CA LYS A 612 -21.20 0.76 6.53
C LYS A 612 -21.81 2.02 5.91
N SER A 613 -21.18 3.19 6.10
CA SER A 613 -21.66 4.43 5.48
C SER A 613 -21.56 4.42 3.94
N LEU A 614 -20.67 3.57 3.39
CA LEU A 614 -20.43 3.43 1.96
C LEU A 614 -21.26 2.31 1.31
N GLU A 615 -21.93 1.44 2.08
CA GLU A 615 -22.83 0.39 1.55
C GLU A 615 -23.84 0.88 0.49
N PRO A 616 -24.41 2.11 0.57
CA PRO A 616 -25.32 2.61 -0.45
C PRO A 616 -24.65 3.00 -1.78
N LEU A 617 -23.32 3.12 -1.81
CA LEU A 617 -22.60 3.36 -3.05
C LEU A 617 -22.74 2.14 -3.97
N TYR A 618 -22.89 2.42 -5.26
CA TYR A 618 -23.05 1.39 -6.27
C TYR A 618 -22.12 1.69 -7.43
N TYR A 619 -21.64 0.62 -8.07
CA TYR A 619 -20.84 0.71 -9.29
C TYR A 619 -21.26 -0.37 -10.27
N SER A 620 -20.89 -0.19 -11.53
CA SER A 620 -20.93 -1.27 -12.53
C SER A 620 -19.53 -1.62 -12.99
N SER A 621 -19.32 -2.91 -13.18
CA SER A 621 -18.12 -3.43 -13.82
C SER A 621 -18.18 -3.18 -15.32
N THR A 622 -17.02 -3.05 -15.94
CA THR A 622 -16.90 -2.85 -17.39
C THR A 622 -16.03 -3.93 -17.99
N ASN A 623 -16.58 -4.61 -18.99
CA ASN A 623 -15.85 -5.54 -19.81
C ASN A 623 -15.44 -4.82 -21.09
N VAL A 624 -14.15 -4.77 -21.36
CA VAL A 624 -13.60 -4.24 -22.60
C VAL A 624 -13.27 -5.42 -23.51
N ILE A 625 -13.86 -5.42 -24.70
CA ILE A 625 -13.62 -6.44 -25.72
C ILE A 625 -12.93 -5.76 -26.91
N GLY A 626 -11.81 -6.29 -27.35
CA GLY A 626 -11.10 -5.83 -28.53
C GLY A 626 -11.16 -6.87 -29.64
N VAL A 627 -11.41 -6.43 -30.87
CA VAL A 627 -11.43 -7.27 -32.07
C VAL A 627 -10.54 -6.63 -33.13
N GLY A 628 -9.44 -7.31 -33.48
CA GLY A 628 -8.56 -6.95 -34.59
C GLY A 628 -8.95 -7.70 -35.85
N ILE A 629 -9.15 -6.99 -36.95
CA ILE A 629 -9.71 -7.49 -38.20
C ILE A 629 -8.72 -7.25 -39.34
N ARG A 630 -8.56 -8.25 -40.22
CA ARG A 630 -7.79 -8.10 -41.46
C ARG A 630 -8.62 -7.40 -42.53
N GLY A 631 -7.95 -6.60 -43.34
CA GLY A 631 -8.48 -5.93 -44.51
C GLY A 631 -8.54 -4.43 -44.32
N GLU A 632 -8.92 -3.74 -45.39
CA GLU A 632 -9.16 -2.31 -45.32
C GLU A 632 -10.43 -2.02 -44.52
N ARG A 633 -10.41 -0.90 -43.79
CA ARG A 633 -11.58 -0.41 -43.06
C ARG A 633 -12.74 -0.19 -44.04
N PRO A 634 -13.92 -0.79 -43.82
CA PRO A 634 -15.04 -0.64 -44.76
C PRO A 634 -15.56 0.80 -44.89
N GLU A 635 -16.00 1.18 -46.09
CA GLU A 635 -16.58 2.51 -46.36
C GLU A 635 -17.80 2.82 -45.48
N ARG A 636 -18.65 1.81 -45.21
CA ARG A 636 -19.80 1.92 -44.29
C ARG A 636 -19.40 2.31 -42.87
N ILE A 637 -18.17 2.00 -42.44
CA ILE A 637 -17.61 2.43 -41.15
C ILE A 637 -17.09 3.86 -41.29
N GLY A 638 -16.23 4.11 -42.29
CA GLY A 638 -15.73 5.45 -42.59
C GLY A 638 -15.01 6.09 -41.40
N ASP A 639 -15.27 7.37 -41.17
CA ASP A 639 -14.66 8.25 -40.16
C ASP A 639 -15.32 8.17 -38.77
N LYS A 640 -16.21 7.20 -38.55
CA LYS A 640 -16.89 7.00 -37.26
C LYS A 640 -15.88 6.87 -36.12
N CYS A 641 -16.09 7.63 -35.05
CA CYS A 641 -15.31 7.53 -33.82
C CYS A 641 -15.90 6.44 -32.92
N TRP A 642 -16.96 6.76 -32.18
CA TRP A 642 -17.69 5.82 -31.35
C TRP A 642 -19.18 5.79 -31.66
N LEU A 643 -19.80 4.67 -31.34
CA LEU A 643 -21.13 4.27 -31.75
C LEU A 643 -21.91 3.76 -30.54
N TYR A 644 -23.20 4.07 -30.48
CA TYR A 644 -24.09 3.73 -29.37
C TYR A 644 -25.14 2.71 -29.81
N PHE A 645 -25.45 1.75 -28.93
CA PHE A 645 -26.32 0.61 -29.25
C PHE A 645 -27.41 0.46 -28.18
N PRO A 646 -28.59 1.10 -28.34
CA PRO A 646 -29.74 0.94 -27.44
C PRO A 646 -30.41 -0.45 -27.57
N GLU A 647 -30.42 -1.03 -28.76
CA GLU A 647 -31.13 -2.29 -29.04
C GLU A 647 -30.47 -3.51 -28.37
N ASP A 648 -31.23 -4.60 -28.18
CA ASP A 648 -30.80 -5.84 -27.51
C ASP A 648 -30.14 -6.86 -28.46
N ASN A 649 -30.01 -6.51 -29.75
CA ASN A 649 -29.31 -7.33 -30.76
C ASN A 649 -27.77 -7.36 -30.60
N ALA A 650 -27.22 -6.63 -29.63
CA ALA A 650 -25.80 -6.63 -29.28
C ALA A 650 -25.60 -6.41 -27.77
N PRO A 651 -24.65 -7.10 -27.12
CA PRO A 651 -24.46 -6.98 -25.67
C PRO A 651 -23.79 -5.66 -25.25
N PHE A 652 -22.99 -5.06 -26.14
CA PHE A 652 -22.25 -3.83 -25.89
C PHE A 652 -23.15 -2.61 -25.99
N TYR A 653 -22.89 -1.61 -25.13
CA TYR A 653 -23.56 -0.31 -25.21
C TYR A 653 -22.81 0.66 -26.13
N ARG A 654 -21.50 0.46 -26.27
CA ARG A 654 -20.62 1.30 -27.08
C ARG A 654 -19.62 0.47 -27.87
N ALA A 655 -19.38 0.89 -29.12
CA ALA A 655 -18.28 0.44 -29.96
C ALA A 655 -17.44 1.63 -30.41
N THR A 656 -16.12 1.49 -30.43
CA THR A 656 -15.17 2.50 -30.89
C THR A 656 -14.34 1.91 -32.02
N ILE A 657 -14.26 2.60 -33.15
CA ILE A 657 -13.37 2.21 -34.25
C ILE A 657 -11.97 2.67 -33.88
N PHE A 658 -11.30 1.93 -33.02
CA PHE A 658 -10.09 2.40 -32.33
C PHE A 658 -8.91 2.63 -33.28
N SER A 659 -8.87 1.88 -34.38
CA SER A 659 -7.96 2.09 -35.50
C SER A 659 -8.12 3.44 -36.22
N ASN A 660 -9.25 4.14 -36.06
CA ASN A 660 -9.43 5.49 -36.61
C ASN A 660 -8.68 6.55 -35.81
N TYR A 661 -8.35 6.28 -34.56
CA TYR A 661 -7.76 7.29 -33.67
C TYR A 661 -6.27 7.47 -33.92
N SER A 662 -5.58 6.39 -34.29
CA SER A 662 -4.19 6.42 -34.74
C SER A 662 -3.89 5.20 -35.62
N PRO A 663 -3.08 5.35 -36.68
CA PRO A 663 -2.58 4.20 -37.45
C PRO A 663 -1.69 3.26 -36.62
N TYR A 664 -1.18 3.71 -35.48
CA TYR A 664 -0.30 2.93 -34.59
C TYR A 664 -1.05 2.16 -33.50
N ASN A 665 -2.39 2.17 -33.52
CA ASN A 665 -3.20 1.34 -32.61
C ASN A 665 -3.36 -0.12 -33.10
N GLN A 666 -2.79 -0.42 -34.26
CA GLN A 666 -2.81 -1.73 -34.90
C GLN A 666 -1.46 -1.99 -35.60
N PRO A 667 -1.16 -3.25 -35.93
CA PRO A 667 0.06 -3.59 -36.66
C PRO A 667 0.13 -2.93 -38.05
N ASN A 668 1.35 -2.70 -38.52
CA ASN A 668 1.59 -2.26 -39.90
C ASN A 668 1.11 -3.33 -40.90
N GLU A 669 0.80 -2.89 -42.12
CA GLU A 669 0.29 -3.77 -43.19
C GLU A 669 1.23 -4.93 -43.54
N ASP A 670 2.55 -4.75 -43.41
CA ASP A 670 3.54 -5.79 -43.70
C ASP A 670 3.61 -6.91 -42.64
N VAL A 671 3.05 -6.67 -41.44
CA VAL A 671 3.04 -7.67 -40.37
C VAL A 671 2.14 -8.84 -40.79
N LYS A 672 2.67 -10.06 -40.72
CA LYS A 672 1.91 -11.27 -41.06
C LYS A 672 1.29 -11.90 -39.81
N LEU A 673 -0.03 -11.97 -39.78
CA LEU A 673 -0.80 -12.61 -38.70
C LEU A 673 -1.61 -13.78 -39.26
N ALA A 674 -1.79 -14.85 -38.48
CA ALA A 674 -2.74 -15.91 -38.83
C ALA A 674 -4.16 -15.46 -38.49
N THR A 675 -5.13 -15.85 -39.31
CA THR A 675 -6.54 -15.63 -39.00
C THR A 675 -6.96 -16.61 -37.91
N LYS A 676 -7.52 -16.11 -36.80
CA LYS A 676 -7.96 -16.93 -35.66
C LYS A 676 -9.30 -17.59 -35.93
N GLN A 677 -10.25 -16.81 -36.43
CA GLN A 677 -11.59 -17.24 -36.82
C GLN A 677 -12.19 -16.25 -37.82
N LEU A 678 -13.22 -16.69 -38.53
CA LEU A 678 -14.13 -15.76 -39.21
C LEU A 678 -15.12 -15.17 -38.20
N ALA A 679 -15.72 -14.02 -38.52
CA ALA A 679 -16.69 -13.37 -37.64
C ALA A 679 -17.88 -14.28 -37.29
N ASN A 680 -18.32 -15.13 -38.21
CA ASN A 680 -19.38 -16.12 -37.95
C ASN A 680 -18.96 -17.32 -37.07
N GLY A 681 -17.73 -17.33 -36.54
CA GLY A 681 -17.20 -18.40 -35.69
C GLY A 681 -16.61 -19.59 -36.44
N ASN A 682 -16.69 -19.63 -37.78
CA ASN A 682 -16.08 -20.69 -38.56
C ASN A 682 -14.55 -20.56 -38.59
N LYS A 683 -13.88 -21.69 -38.80
CA LYS A 683 -12.43 -21.72 -39.04
C LYS A 683 -12.09 -21.06 -40.38
N PRO A 684 -10.95 -20.36 -40.49
CA PRO A 684 -10.49 -19.82 -41.75
C PRO A 684 -10.14 -20.93 -42.74
N ALA A 685 -10.11 -20.59 -44.04
CA ALA A 685 -9.72 -21.53 -45.09
C ALA A 685 -8.24 -21.96 -45.02
N SER A 686 -7.38 -21.10 -44.45
CA SER A 686 -5.96 -21.36 -44.21
C SER A 686 -5.56 -20.85 -42.83
N SER A 687 -4.62 -21.55 -42.18
CA SER A 687 -3.97 -21.11 -40.94
C SER A 687 -2.64 -20.40 -41.18
N GLU A 688 -2.22 -20.21 -42.44
CA GLU A 688 -0.97 -19.53 -42.76
C GLU A 688 -1.05 -18.02 -42.46
N PRO A 689 -0.01 -17.42 -41.84
CA PRO A 689 0.02 -15.99 -41.63
C PRO A 689 0.00 -15.18 -42.94
N ALA A 690 -0.95 -14.25 -43.04
CA ALA A 690 -1.08 -13.31 -44.15
C ALA A 690 -0.83 -11.87 -43.68
N SER A 691 -0.45 -10.99 -44.61
CA SER A 691 -0.27 -9.55 -44.36
C SER A 691 -1.61 -8.84 -44.14
N GLY A 692 -1.55 -7.61 -43.63
CA GLY A 692 -2.69 -6.71 -43.50
C GLY A 692 -3.16 -6.13 -44.85
N PRO A 693 -3.73 -4.90 -44.85
CA PRO A 693 -3.85 -3.97 -43.72
C PRO A 693 -4.77 -4.49 -42.60
N TYR A 694 -4.76 -3.81 -41.46
CA TYR A 694 -5.54 -4.17 -40.29
C TYR A 694 -6.38 -2.99 -39.79
N TRP A 695 -7.52 -3.28 -39.20
CA TRP A 695 -8.33 -2.32 -38.44
C TRP A 695 -8.84 -2.96 -37.16
N SER A 696 -9.35 -2.14 -36.23
CA SER A 696 -9.75 -2.60 -34.90
C SER A 696 -11.04 -1.94 -34.41
N ILE A 697 -11.81 -2.73 -33.68
CA ILE A 697 -13.00 -2.30 -32.95
C ILE A 697 -12.81 -2.63 -31.46
N MET A 698 -13.08 -1.64 -30.61
CA MET A 698 -13.12 -1.79 -29.16
C MET A 698 -14.56 -1.65 -28.67
N LEU A 699 -15.00 -2.55 -27.81
CA LEU A 699 -16.37 -2.65 -27.31
C LEU A 699 -16.40 -2.54 -25.80
N GLU A 700 -17.49 -2.02 -25.27
CA GLU A 700 -17.73 -1.95 -23.83
C GLU A 700 -19.09 -2.57 -23.47
N VAL A 701 -19.05 -3.49 -22.51
CA VAL A 701 -20.23 -4.17 -21.95
C VAL A 701 -20.23 -3.99 -20.44
N SER A 702 -21.27 -3.35 -19.89
CA SER A 702 -21.42 -3.18 -18.45
C SER A 702 -21.98 -4.42 -17.78
N GLU A 703 -21.64 -4.59 -16.51
CA GLU A 703 -22.05 -5.72 -15.67
C GLU A 703 -22.39 -5.20 -14.26
N SER A 704 -23.46 -5.74 -13.68
CA SER A 704 -23.84 -5.49 -12.28
C SER A 704 -24.78 -6.61 -11.78
N SER A 705 -25.24 -6.51 -10.53
CA SER A 705 -26.30 -7.41 -10.02
C SER A 705 -27.65 -7.25 -10.75
N HIS A 706 -27.88 -6.14 -11.46
CA HIS A 706 -29.06 -5.93 -12.29
C HIS A 706 -28.89 -6.37 -13.75
N LYS A 707 -27.65 -6.51 -14.21
CA LYS A 707 -27.32 -6.92 -15.58
C LYS A 707 -26.12 -7.87 -15.54
N PRO A 708 -26.33 -9.16 -15.20
CA PRO A 708 -25.25 -10.14 -15.15
C PRO A 708 -24.69 -10.40 -16.55
N VAL A 709 -23.40 -10.73 -16.62
CA VAL A 709 -22.69 -11.05 -17.87
C VAL A 709 -22.07 -12.43 -17.76
N ASN A 710 -22.26 -13.28 -18.77
CA ASN A 710 -21.58 -14.57 -18.84
C ASN A 710 -20.19 -14.39 -19.46
N GLN A 711 -19.17 -14.36 -18.61
CA GLN A 711 -17.78 -14.14 -19.03
C GLN A 711 -17.26 -15.17 -20.04
N LYS A 712 -17.84 -16.38 -20.09
CA LYS A 712 -17.41 -17.43 -21.03
C LYS A 712 -17.89 -17.20 -22.46
N THR A 713 -19.09 -16.64 -22.63
CA THR A 713 -19.73 -16.44 -23.94
C THR A 713 -19.64 -15.00 -24.43
N LEU A 714 -19.22 -14.06 -23.57
CA LEU A 714 -19.19 -12.63 -23.84
C LEU A 714 -18.46 -12.25 -25.14
N LEU A 715 -17.31 -12.88 -25.44
CA LEU A 715 -16.55 -12.60 -26.66
C LEU A 715 -17.36 -12.99 -27.91
N GLU A 716 -17.90 -14.20 -27.93
CA GLU A 716 -18.69 -14.73 -29.05
C GLU A 716 -19.99 -13.93 -29.24
N GLU A 717 -20.69 -13.62 -28.14
CA GLU A 717 -21.88 -12.77 -28.15
C GLU A 717 -21.57 -11.36 -28.67
N SER A 718 -20.40 -10.81 -28.33
CA SER A 718 -19.96 -9.50 -28.80
C SER A 718 -19.63 -9.53 -30.30
N ILE A 719 -18.95 -10.56 -30.79
CA ILE A 719 -18.68 -10.73 -32.21
C ILE A 719 -19.98 -10.92 -32.99
N GLN A 720 -20.92 -11.72 -32.48
CA GLN A 720 -22.24 -11.86 -33.08
C GLN A 720 -23.00 -10.53 -33.09
N GLY A 721 -22.90 -9.73 -32.02
CA GLY A 721 -23.43 -8.38 -31.97
C GLY A 721 -22.82 -7.45 -33.02
N LEU A 722 -21.53 -7.58 -33.35
CA LEU A 722 -20.90 -6.85 -34.45
C LEU A 722 -21.50 -7.21 -35.81
N ILE A 723 -21.87 -8.48 -36.04
CA ILE A 723 -22.55 -8.91 -37.27
C ILE A 723 -23.98 -8.36 -37.30
N ASN A 724 -24.73 -8.52 -36.21
CA ASN A 724 -26.12 -8.08 -36.09
C ASN A 724 -26.28 -6.56 -36.31
N THR A 725 -25.21 -5.80 -36.09
CA THR A 725 -25.18 -4.34 -36.22
C THR A 725 -24.52 -3.85 -37.52
N ASP A 726 -24.22 -4.75 -38.46
CA ASP A 726 -23.52 -4.49 -39.72
C ASP A 726 -22.12 -3.88 -39.57
N LEU A 727 -21.49 -4.02 -38.39
CA LEU A 727 -20.11 -3.61 -38.19
C LEU A 727 -19.15 -4.61 -38.84
N LEU A 728 -19.42 -5.91 -38.70
CA LEU A 728 -18.71 -6.98 -39.39
C LEU A 728 -19.61 -7.72 -40.38
N LYS A 729 -19.00 -8.20 -41.45
CA LYS A 729 -19.58 -9.25 -42.30
C LYS A 729 -19.26 -10.62 -41.71
N SER A 730 -20.04 -11.63 -42.04
CA SER A 730 -19.85 -13.00 -41.54
C SER A 730 -18.49 -13.59 -41.91
N GLU A 731 -17.96 -13.21 -43.05
CA GLU A 731 -16.67 -13.66 -43.61
C GLU A 731 -15.47 -12.79 -43.21
N ASP A 732 -15.66 -11.72 -42.43
CA ASP A 732 -14.54 -10.88 -41.98
C ASP A 732 -13.56 -11.71 -41.12
N GLU A 733 -12.27 -11.58 -41.40
CA GLU A 733 -11.20 -12.34 -40.76
C GLU A 733 -10.73 -11.69 -39.46
N ILE A 734 -10.97 -12.36 -38.33
CA ILE A 734 -10.51 -11.91 -37.01
C ILE A 734 -9.10 -12.45 -36.77
N VAL A 735 -8.15 -11.54 -36.54
CA VAL A 735 -6.73 -11.86 -36.32
C VAL A 735 -6.29 -11.66 -34.88
N SER A 736 -7.02 -10.85 -34.11
CA SER A 736 -6.74 -10.61 -32.69
C SER A 736 -8.04 -10.46 -31.91
N THR A 737 -8.02 -10.92 -30.67
CA THR A 737 -9.12 -10.78 -29.72
C THR A 737 -8.56 -10.41 -28.36
N TYR A 738 -9.32 -9.61 -27.62
CA TYR A 738 -8.97 -9.13 -26.29
C TYR A 738 -10.22 -9.09 -25.44
N VAL A 739 -10.12 -9.53 -24.18
CA VAL A 739 -11.19 -9.40 -23.19
C VAL A 739 -10.55 -9.11 -21.84
N ARG A 740 -10.94 -8.01 -21.21
CA ARG A 740 -10.55 -7.71 -19.83
C ARG A 740 -11.74 -7.14 -19.07
N ARG A 741 -11.97 -7.69 -17.88
CA ARG A 741 -12.99 -7.22 -16.93
C ARG A 741 -12.34 -6.27 -15.93
N PHE A 742 -12.95 -5.10 -15.77
CA PHE A 742 -12.63 -4.12 -14.73
C PHE A 742 -13.76 -4.12 -13.71
N ASP A 743 -13.44 -4.45 -12.46
CA ASP A 743 -14.46 -4.56 -11.41
C ASP A 743 -15.15 -3.21 -11.16
N HIS A 744 -14.38 -2.16 -10.86
CA HIS A 744 -14.88 -0.79 -10.77
C HIS A 744 -14.77 -0.09 -12.12
N GLY A 745 -15.84 -0.15 -12.93
CA GLY A 745 -15.93 0.51 -14.23
C GLY A 745 -16.55 1.90 -14.16
N TYR A 746 -17.82 1.99 -13.74
CA TYR A 746 -18.53 3.27 -13.55
C TYR A 746 -19.01 3.45 -12.10
N PRO A 747 -18.70 4.59 -11.44
CA PRO A 747 -19.34 4.96 -10.19
C PRO A 747 -20.78 5.42 -10.49
N THR A 748 -21.77 4.63 -10.08
CA THR A 748 -23.15 4.87 -10.47
C THR A 748 -23.75 6.01 -9.66
N PRO A 749 -24.36 7.03 -10.30
CA PRO A 749 -25.08 8.10 -9.61
C PRO A 749 -26.46 7.61 -9.13
N THR A 750 -26.47 6.72 -8.13
CA THR A 750 -27.69 6.23 -7.47
C THR A 750 -28.39 7.34 -6.68
N LEU A 751 -29.64 7.10 -6.29
CA LEU A 751 -30.41 8.04 -5.47
C LEU A 751 -29.73 8.32 -4.12
N GLU A 752 -29.05 7.32 -3.58
CA GLU A 752 -28.45 7.32 -2.24
C GLU A 752 -27.02 7.87 -2.22
N ARG A 753 -26.36 7.98 -3.40
CA ARG A 753 -24.94 8.32 -3.53
C ARG A 753 -24.53 9.57 -2.73
N ASP A 754 -25.21 10.69 -2.97
CA ASP A 754 -24.80 11.97 -2.39
C ASP A 754 -24.98 11.99 -0.87
N GLY A 755 -25.99 11.26 -0.35
CA GLY A 755 -26.17 11.05 1.08
C GLY A 755 -24.96 10.32 1.70
N ALA A 756 -24.56 9.19 1.12
CA ALA A 756 -23.39 8.42 1.58
C ALA A 756 -22.09 9.25 1.51
N LEU A 757 -21.85 9.94 0.39
CA LEU A 757 -20.63 10.75 0.22
C LEU A 757 -20.57 11.97 1.15
N SER A 758 -21.73 12.55 1.52
CA SER A 758 -21.80 13.68 2.45
C SER A 758 -21.38 13.33 3.88
N GLU A 759 -21.42 12.05 4.24
CA GLU A 759 -20.90 11.54 5.52
C GLU A 759 -19.44 11.08 5.37
N ALA A 760 -19.14 10.26 4.35
CA ALA A 760 -17.87 9.59 4.22
C ALA A 760 -16.68 10.51 3.88
N LEU A 761 -16.86 11.47 2.95
CA LEU A 761 -15.75 12.32 2.51
C LEU A 761 -15.30 13.31 3.60
N PRO A 762 -16.21 13.99 4.33
CA PRO A 762 -15.82 14.80 5.49
C PRO A 762 -15.18 13.98 6.61
N TYR A 763 -15.70 12.78 6.89
CA TYR A 763 -15.14 11.89 7.90
C TYR A 763 -13.67 11.52 7.61
N LEU A 764 -13.34 11.24 6.35
CA LEU A 764 -11.96 11.00 5.92
C LEU A 764 -11.11 12.29 5.97
N TYR A 765 -11.69 13.43 5.58
CA TYR A 765 -11.02 14.72 5.61
C TYR A 765 -10.58 15.11 7.03
N ASP A 766 -11.43 14.87 8.04
CA ASP A 766 -11.13 15.11 9.46
C ASP A 766 -9.95 14.27 9.98
N LYS A 767 -9.54 13.23 9.23
CA LYS A 767 -8.37 12.37 9.51
C LYS A 767 -7.16 12.73 8.64
N ASP A 768 -7.18 13.88 7.95
CA ASP A 768 -6.19 14.29 6.95
C ASP A 768 -6.08 13.33 5.75
N ILE A 769 -7.19 12.68 5.38
CA ILE A 769 -7.30 11.78 4.23
C ILE A 769 -8.22 12.37 3.16
N LEU A 770 -7.65 12.79 2.05
CA LEU A 770 -8.37 13.31 0.89
C LEU A 770 -8.59 12.17 -0.12
N SER A 771 -9.75 11.51 -0.03
CA SER A 771 -10.17 10.51 -1.03
C SER A 771 -10.72 11.20 -2.29
N ARG A 772 -10.05 11.04 -3.44
CA ARG A 772 -10.32 11.81 -4.68
C ARG A 772 -10.23 10.96 -5.94
N GLY A 773 -10.81 11.44 -7.04
CA GLY A 773 -10.79 10.77 -8.34
C GLY A 773 -12.07 9.99 -8.65
N ARG A 774 -12.08 9.25 -9.77
CA ARG A 774 -13.27 8.55 -10.28
C ARG A 774 -13.98 7.71 -9.21
N PHE A 775 -13.23 6.85 -8.51
CA PHE A 775 -13.76 6.00 -7.42
C PHE A 775 -13.34 6.45 -6.03
N GLY A 776 -12.34 7.34 -5.89
CA GLY A 776 -12.04 7.95 -4.59
C GLY A 776 -13.12 8.96 -4.16
N ALA A 777 -13.69 9.72 -5.10
CA ALA A 777 -14.80 10.65 -4.85
C ALA A 777 -16.17 10.13 -5.32
N TRP A 778 -16.21 9.10 -6.16
CA TRP A 778 -17.43 8.44 -6.66
C TRP A 778 -18.39 9.33 -7.48
N LYS A 779 -17.94 10.49 -7.97
CA LYS A 779 -18.75 11.43 -8.77
C LYS A 779 -18.42 11.30 -10.25
N TYR A 780 -19.28 10.60 -10.99
CA TYR A 780 -19.12 10.38 -12.43
C TYR A 780 -19.05 11.68 -13.24
N GLU A 781 -19.85 12.68 -12.88
CA GLU A 781 -19.93 13.99 -13.56
C GLU A 781 -18.56 14.69 -13.65
N VAL A 782 -17.66 14.41 -12.70
CA VAL A 782 -16.27 14.87 -12.64
C VAL A 782 -15.28 13.69 -12.59
N GLY A 783 -15.63 12.60 -13.28
CA GLY A 783 -14.86 11.35 -13.33
C GLY A 783 -14.12 11.11 -14.65
N ASN A 784 -13.97 12.12 -15.51
CA ASN A 784 -13.12 12.02 -16.70
C ASN A 784 -11.64 12.21 -16.33
N GLN A 785 -10.76 12.05 -17.31
CA GLN A 785 -9.31 12.20 -17.17
C GLN A 785 -8.89 13.59 -16.65
N ASP A 786 -9.39 14.66 -17.27
CA ASP A 786 -9.04 16.04 -16.90
C ASP A 786 -9.62 16.41 -15.54
N HIS A 787 -10.87 16.04 -15.26
CA HIS A 787 -11.47 16.21 -13.92
C HIS A 787 -10.70 15.47 -12.84
N SER A 788 -10.40 14.18 -13.07
CA SER A 788 -9.69 13.34 -12.12
C SER A 788 -8.31 13.93 -11.82
N PHE A 789 -7.56 14.29 -12.87
CA PHE A 789 -6.27 14.98 -12.73
C PHE A 789 -6.39 16.25 -11.89
N MET A 790 -7.39 17.08 -12.19
CA MET A 790 -7.58 18.33 -11.46
C MET A 790 -8.08 18.16 -10.04
N GLN A 791 -8.82 17.09 -9.71
CA GLN A 791 -9.12 16.76 -8.30
C GLN A 791 -7.83 16.51 -7.51
N GLY A 792 -6.83 15.84 -8.09
CA GLY A 792 -5.52 15.68 -7.46
C GLY A 792 -4.77 16.99 -7.29
N VAL A 793 -4.77 17.84 -8.33
CA VAL A 793 -4.14 19.17 -8.29
C VAL A 793 -4.78 20.06 -7.21
N GLU A 794 -6.12 20.07 -7.14
CA GLU A 794 -6.87 20.88 -6.19
C GLU A 794 -6.76 20.36 -4.76
N ALA A 795 -6.68 19.05 -4.56
CA ALA A 795 -6.39 18.46 -3.24
C ALA A 795 -5.04 18.93 -2.70
N VAL A 796 -4.01 18.99 -3.55
CA VAL A 796 -2.69 19.52 -3.17
C VAL A 796 -2.76 21.01 -2.83
N ASP A 797 -3.47 21.80 -3.63
CA ASP A 797 -3.68 23.23 -3.32
C ASP A 797 -4.46 23.45 -2.02
N ASN A 798 -5.41 22.57 -1.72
CA ASN A 798 -6.15 22.57 -0.45
C ASN A 798 -5.21 22.31 0.73
N ILE A 799 -4.40 21.26 0.67
CA ILE A 799 -3.44 20.90 1.73
C ILE A 799 -2.41 22.02 1.95
N ILE A 800 -1.83 22.57 0.88
CA ILE A 800 -0.70 23.51 0.98
C ILE A 800 -1.15 24.94 1.26
N SER A 801 -2.27 25.38 0.67
CA SER A 801 -2.66 26.79 0.65
C SER A 801 -4.10 27.07 1.09
N GLY A 802 -4.86 26.04 1.49
CA GLY A 802 -6.29 26.18 1.79
C GLY A 802 -7.15 26.48 0.57
N GLY A 803 -6.67 26.13 -0.63
CA GLY A 803 -7.40 26.33 -1.89
C GLY A 803 -8.74 25.57 -1.92
N LEU A 804 -9.70 26.11 -2.67
CA LEU A 804 -11.01 25.48 -2.86
C LEU A 804 -10.91 24.30 -3.85
N GLU A 805 -11.55 23.18 -3.52
CA GLU A 805 -11.70 22.01 -4.38
C GLU A 805 -12.94 22.13 -5.27
N LEU A 806 -12.89 23.05 -6.23
CA LEU A 806 -14.00 23.42 -7.11
C LEU A 806 -14.50 22.23 -7.94
N THR A 807 -13.59 21.39 -8.43
CA THR A 807 -13.95 20.22 -9.25
C THR A 807 -14.76 19.21 -8.45
N LEU A 808 -14.41 18.98 -7.18
CA LEU A 808 -15.11 18.03 -6.31
C LEU A 808 -16.47 18.57 -5.83
N SER A 809 -16.49 19.83 -5.41
CA SER A 809 -17.63 20.46 -4.73
C SER A 809 -18.66 21.02 -5.71
N ASN A 810 -18.22 21.60 -6.82
CA ASN A 810 -19.06 22.35 -7.75
C ASN A 810 -18.90 21.88 -9.22
N PRO A 811 -19.31 20.64 -9.58
CA PRO A 811 -19.22 20.11 -10.94
C PRO A 811 -19.75 21.06 -12.04
N ASP A 812 -20.92 21.65 -11.83
CA ASP A 812 -21.54 22.56 -12.83
C ASP A 812 -20.68 23.81 -13.07
N PHE A 813 -20.04 24.34 -12.02
CA PHE A 813 -19.20 25.53 -12.14
C PHE A 813 -17.98 25.25 -13.01
N VAL A 814 -17.30 24.12 -12.80
CA VAL A 814 -16.07 23.80 -13.53
C VAL A 814 -16.35 23.35 -14.97
N ASN A 815 -17.48 22.69 -15.21
CA ASN A 815 -17.87 22.21 -16.54
C ASN A 815 -18.32 23.34 -17.45
N SER A 816 -19.12 24.28 -16.93
CA SER A 816 -19.69 25.39 -17.71
C SER A 816 -18.69 26.49 -18.12
N ARG A 817 -17.41 26.37 -17.75
CA ARG A 817 -16.38 27.40 -17.99
C ARG A 817 -15.06 26.78 -18.48
N LYS A 818 -14.24 27.63 -19.12
CA LYS A 818 -12.82 27.32 -19.31
C LYS A 818 -12.04 27.80 -18.08
N ASN A 819 -11.45 26.86 -17.35
CA ASN A 819 -10.64 27.15 -16.16
C ASN A 819 -9.21 27.51 -16.62
N THR A 820 -8.82 28.77 -16.46
CA THR A 820 -7.61 29.33 -17.11
C THR A 820 -6.59 29.90 -16.13
N GLU A 821 -6.97 30.04 -14.86
CA GLU A 821 -6.22 30.74 -13.82
C GLU A 821 -4.98 29.97 -13.39
N ARG A 822 -5.12 28.65 -13.20
CA ARG A 822 -4.01 27.77 -12.81
C ARG A 822 -3.25 27.35 -14.06
N ARG A 823 -1.92 27.56 -14.07
CA ARG A 823 -1.01 27.26 -15.20
C ARG A 823 0.26 26.58 -14.71
N LEU A 824 0.86 25.72 -15.53
CA LEU A 824 2.13 25.05 -15.18
C LEU A 824 3.33 26.01 -15.22
N ALA A 825 3.31 26.99 -16.11
CA ALA A 825 4.38 27.99 -16.25
C ALA A 825 4.30 29.16 -15.23
N GLY A 826 3.32 29.13 -14.31
CA GLY A 826 2.88 30.30 -13.54
C GLY A 826 3.65 30.62 -12.25
N ILE A 827 4.58 29.77 -11.78
CA ILE A 827 5.28 29.97 -10.49
C ILE A 827 6.80 29.86 -10.70
N LYS A 828 7.37 30.75 -11.54
CA LYS A 828 8.78 31.16 -11.39
C LYS A 828 8.79 32.49 -10.65
N GLY A 829 8.82 32.49 -9.31
CA GLY A 829 9.07 33.74 -8.58
C GLY A 829 8.57 33.89 -7.14
N ALA A 830 8.00 32.90 -6.46
CA ALA A 830 7.66 33.01 -5.04
C ALA A 830 8.76 32.44 -4.14
N ARG A 831 9.99 32.97 -4.28
CA ARG A 831 10.96 33.01 -3.18
C ARG A 831 11.14 34.48 -2.81
N LYS A 832 10.44 34.91 -1.77
CA LYS A 832 10.93 35.85 -0.76
C LYS A 832 10.14 35.67 0.53
#